data_AF-A0A916E6P8-F1
#
_entry.id   AF-A0A916E6P8-F1
#
_cell.length_a   1.000
_cell.length_b   1.000
_cell.length_c   1.000
_cell.angle_alpha   90.00
_cell.angle_beta   90.00
_cell.angle_gamma   90.00
#
_symmetry.space_group_name_H-M   'P 1'
#
loop_
_entity.id
_entity.type
_entity.pdbx_description
1 polymer ?
#
loop_
_entity_poly.entity_id
_entity_poly.type
_entity_poly.pdbx_seq_one_letter_code
_entity_poly.pdbx_strand_id
1 'polypeptide(L)'
;MSSKLSKSMESSSDAVDAAIARVAELLRSPDDLVKTSLLRKRLVIEKATIDAQLKTGVKAQLDTTQDGIDTLTSSRKQMAIIKDNMQAIDRLCSEAQNMIQHFPRINKISQIHRNFVATRDTVQRLKEMYLTVDQIQNMIDNEKQNILGPAESLLFIHYQLFRLQEFRDITMYQANISSQDDVVLTLKKYFKRLDEVSEDFENYFWTLSKNIMNLVRNGQGSVIVRIVKVIEAEEIADERATTAEHARHSHQNLATKFKSVQTSPRVIRSFRSQFQDKLHDSISELFEDFYGKYKNAPVELLGQLDFIFDDLAVVFQEIVPRFPKKYNIFSVFVLEYHHHVYNILDRIVKNDPDAGTILRLIRWIRTYYKRMNKEIRISEDILEPPLLDGREQDLINDYLKLVRDLVDKWMMNLMDGETKDFIERSKAPEEAGDLYYLSGSVYMFKIVNQQIDVAAESGQGKILADVVKECCEVMLETQQTWMNLLKSELKRQIEKPDEVPPGFVDYVIALANDQIRCADFTDEVLNRLGPLLSEKYRNQINNDLEEAMKGFLSVARAAKDTLLDIVFNDLKKPFSQFYTSDWYQENPMLLIIETVKDYTFDFCTHLNEYLRDKIMTNTLERFIIAYIEAMRNKGAKFKKPECVTRIVNDRTTAYAFFQQHIPSKELNNSFDLLARIHTLVESPRKSIFLDYYNLKKAFGDVPIGLIEDILSRRDDLDRSQIKEIMENIKAKVKDTGEYTGTPTILSKLNF
;
A
#
# COMPACT_ATOMS: atom_id res chain seq x y z
N MET A 1 -15.25 -29.42 -53.16
CA MET A 1 -13.84 -29.56 -53.58
C MET A 1 -13.14 -28.22 -53.79
N SER A 2 -13.78 -27.20 -54.40
CA SER A 2 -13.15 -25.87 -54.63
C SER A 2 -12.61 -25.14 -53.40
N SER A 3 -13.25 -25.21 -52.22
CA SER A 3 -12.74 -24.50 -51.03
C SER A 3 -11.54 -25.17 -50.34
N LYS A 4 -11.30 -26.48 -50.60
CA LYS A 4 -10.08 -27.16 -50.13
C LYS A 4 -8.89 -26.88 -51.05
N LEU A 5 -9.14 -26.70 -52.34
CA LEU A 5 -8.13 -26.27 -53.31
C LEU A 5 -7.71 -24.81 -53.08
N SER A 6 -8.65 -23.89 -52.76
CA SER A 6 -8.30 -22.50 -52.44
C SER A 6 -7.44 -22.39 -51.16
N LYS A 7 -7.80 -23.11 -50.09
CA LYS A 7 -7.01 -23.16 -48.84
C LYS A 7 -5.61 -23.74 -49.02
N SER A 8 -5.46 -24.73 -49.90
CA SER A 8 -4.14 -25.30 -50.23
C SER A 8 -3.25 -24.30 -50.97
N MET A 9 -3.83 -23.52 -51.88
CA MET A 9 -3.11 -22.47 -52.63
C MET A 9 -2.74 -21.28 -51.72
N GLU A 10 -3.63 -20.87 -50.81
CA GLU A 10 -3.34 -19.84 -49.79
C GLU A 10 -2.20 -20.26 -48.86
N SER A 11 -2.21 -21.49 -48.33
CA SER A 11 -1.13 -21.95 -47.44
C SER A 11 0.23 -22.07 -48.14
N SER A 12 0.25 -22.31 -49.45
CA SER A 12 1.48 -22.35 -50.24
C SER A 12 2.01 -20.95 -50.51
N SER A 13 1.14 -19.94 -50.62
CA SER A 13 1.55 -18.54 -50.75
C SER A 13 2.16 -18.03 -49.45
N ASP A 14 1.48 -18.26 -48.32
CA ASP A 14 1.94 -17.85 -46.99
C ASP A 14 3.28 -18.50 -46.60
N ALA A 15 3.48 -19.77 -46.96
CA ALA A 15 4.74 -20.46 -46.72
C ALA A 15 5.90 -19.90 -47.55
N VAL A 16 5.62 -19.44 -48.78
CA VAL A 16 6.61 -18.79 -49.65
C VAL A 16 6.96 -17.40 -49.11
N ASP A 17 5.96 -16.61 -48.69
CA ASP A 17 6.19 -15.28 -48.11
C ASP A 17 6.95 -15.36 -46.78
N ALA A 18 6.67 -16.35 -45.93
CA ALA A 18 7.42 -16.61 -44.70
C ALA A 18 8.87 -17.06 -44.98
N ALA A 19 9.08 -17.87 -46.02
CA ALA A 19 10.42 -18.27 -46.44
C ALA A 19 11.22 -17.08 -46.98
N ILE A 20 10.58 -16.18 -47.75
CA ILE A 20 11.19 -14.95 -48.25
C ILE A 20 11.57 -14.03 -47.08
N ALA A 21 10.69 -13.83 -46.10
CA ALA A 21 10.97 -13.04 -44.90
C ALA A 21 12.16 -13.60 -44.11
N ARG A 22 12.23 -14.92 -43.94
CA ARG A 22 13.30 -15.62 -43.22
C ARG A 22 14.64 -15.54 -43.96
N VAL A 23 14.63 -15.57 -45.30
CA VAL A 23 15.83 -15.35 -46.13
C VAL A 23 16.29 -13.89 -46.07
N ALA A 24 15.35 -12.93 -46.07
CA ALA A 24 15.63 -11.50 -45.95
C ALA A 24 16.25 -11.15 -44.58
N GLU A 25 15.85 -11.83 -43.51
CA GLU A 25 16.43 -11.67 -42.18
C GLU A 25 17.86 -12.22 -42.08
N LEU A 26 18.15 -13.32 -42.79
CA LEU A 26 19.45 -14.00 -42.77
C LEU A 26 20.53 -13.33 -43.65
N LEU A 27 20.15 -12.47 -44.61
CA LEU A 27 21.05 -11.82 -45.56
C LEU A 27 20.87 -10.29 -45.55
N ARG A 28 21.24 -9.66 -44.42
CA ARG A 28 20.99 -8.23 -44.17
C ARG A 28 22.10 -7.29 -44.68
N SER A 29 23.32 -7.79 -44.86
CA SER A 29 24.50 -7.02 -45.31
C SER A 29 25.23 -7.72 -46.47
N PRO A 30 25.91 -6.99 -47.38
CA PRO A 30 26.65 -7.60 -48.50
C PRO A 30 27.71 -8.64 -48.10
N ASP A 31 28.32 -8.49 -46.92
CA ASP A 31 29.32 -9.45 -46.39
C ASP A 31 28.72 -10.81 -46.01
N ASP A 32 27.40 -10.88 -45.78
CA ASP A 32 26.71 -12.14 -45.45
C ASP A 32 26.57 -13.07 -46.66
N LEU A 33 26.82 -12.58 -47.88
CA LEU A 33 26.87 -13.39 -49.10
C LEU A 33 27.98 -14.46 -49.05
N VAL A 34 29.04 -14.24 -48.28
CA VAL A 34 30.13 -15.22 -48.08
C VAL A 34 29.64 -16.46 -47.29
N LYS A 35 28.63 -16.29 -46.43
CA LYS A 35 28.06 -17.35 -45.57
C LYS A 35 26.98 -18.20 -46.27
N THR A 36 26.59 -17.85 -47.50
CA THR A 36 25.51 -18.51 -48.27
C THR A 36 25.75 -20.00 -48.50
N SER A 37 27.00 -20.41 -48.71
CA SER A 37 27.37 -21.82 -48.92
C SER A 37 27.13 -22.68 -47.67
N LEU A 38 27.41 -22.14 -46.48
CA LEU A 38 27.14 -22.79 -45.19
C LEU A 38 25.65 -22.81 -44.86
N LEU A 39 24.94 -21.70 -45.10
CA LEU A 39 23.49 -21.62 -44.93
C LEU A 39 22.76 -22.60 -45.85
N ARG A 40 23.20 -22.76 -47.11
CA ARG A 40 22.66 -23.75 -48.04
C ARG A 40 22.86 -25.17 -47.53
N LYS A 41 24.05 -25.52 -47.01
CA LYS A 41 24.28 -26.84 -46.40
C LYS A 41 23.39 -27.06 -45.18
N ARG A 42 23.22 -26.04 -44.33
CA ARG A 42 22.33 -26.11 -43.15
C ARG A 42 20.88 -26.34 -43.55
N LEU A 43 20.36 -25.59 -44.52
CA LEU A 43 18.98 -25.75 -45.02
C LEU A 43 18.76 -27.09 -45.71
N VAL A 44 19.77 -27.65 -46.39
CA VAL A 44 19.69 -29.00 -46.95
C VAL A 44 19.58 -30.07 -45.86
N ILE A 45 20.34 -29.93 -44.77
CA ILE A 45 20.25 -30.84 -43.62
C ILE A 45 18.89 -30.69 -42.92
N GLU A 46 18.43 -29.46 -42.73
CA GLU A 46 17.13 -29.17 -42.11
C GLU A 46 15.98 -29.73 -42.96
N LYS A 47 16.02 -29.52 -44.28
CA LYS A 47 15.07 -30.13 -45.22
C LYS A 47 15.12 -31.66 -45.16
N ALA A 48 16.30 -32.27 -45.19
CA ALA A 48 16.43 -33.73 -45.12
C ALA A 48 15.86 -34.30 -43.81
N THR A 49 16.01 -33.55 -42.71
CA THR A 49 15.45 -33.91 -41.40
C THR A 49 13.93 -33.81 -41.42
N ILE A 50 13.39 -32.71 -41.94
CA ILE A 50 11.94 -32.49 -42.08
C ILE A 50 11.32 -33.54 -43.02
N ASP A 51 11.95 -33.84 -44.16
CA ASP A 51 11.50 -34.86 -45.10
C ASP A 51 11.51 -36.25 -44.47
N ALA A 52 12.52 -36.58 -43.65
CA ALA A 52 12.56 -37.84 -42.90
C ALA A 52 11.45 -37.92 -41.84
N GLN A 53 11.20 -36.82 -41.11
CA GLN A 53 10.11 -36.74 -40.14
C GLN A 53 8.73 -36.84 -40.82
N LEU A 54 8.52 -36.13 -41.93
CA LEU A 54 7.30 -36.21 -42.74
C LEU A 54 7.09 -37.62 -43.27
N LYS A 55 8.12 -38.26 -43.82
CA LYS A 55 8.01 -39.64 -44.33
C LYS A 55 7.64 -40.62 -43.22
N THR A 56 8.22 -40.44 -42.03
CA THR A 56 7.90 -41.27 -40.86
C THR A 56 6.47 -41.00 -40.36
N GLY A 57 6.06 -39.74 -40.27
CA GLY A 57 4.72 -39.36 -39.85
C GLY A 57 3.64 -39.80 -40.83
N VAL A 58 3.85 -39.63 -42.14
CA VAL A 58 2.95 -40.11 -43.19
C VAL A 58 2.84 -41.63 -43.17
N LYS A 59 3.96 -42.34 -42.96
CA LYS A 59 3.94 -43.79 -42.81
C LYS A 59 3.13 -44.21 -41.58
N ALA A 60 3.37 -43.60 -40.42
CA ALA A 60 2.61 -43.89 -39.21
C ALA A 60 1.10 -43.62 -39.36
N GLN A 61 0.72 -42.54 -40.06
CA GLN A 61 -0.68 -42.23 -40.36
C GLN A 61 -1.30 -43.24 -41.33
N LEU A 62 -0.55 -43.67 -42.36
CA LEU A 62 -0.99 -44.72 -43.28
C LEU A 62 -1.18 -46.05 -42.58
N ASP A 63 -0.21 -46.45 -41.74
CA ASP A 63 -0.26 -47.69 -40.96
C ASP A 63 -1.47 -47.65 -40.00
N THR A 64 -1.67 -46.55 -39.26
CA THR A 64 -2.85 -46.37 -38.39
C THR A 64 -4.17 -46.40 -39.17
N THR A 65 -4.19 -45.81 -40.37
CA THR A 65 -5.38 -45.82 -41.22
C THR A 65 -5.65 -47.23 -41.75
N GLN A 66 -4.61 -47.99 -42.09
CA GLN A 66 -4.73 -49.38 -42.53
C GLN A 66 -5.23 -50.27 -41.40
N ASP A 67 -4.62 -50.18 -40.21
CA ASP A 67 -5.09 -50.89 -39.01
C ASP A 67 -6.55 -50.52 -38.68
N GLY A 68 -6.91 -49.25 -38.85
CA GLY A 68 -8.28 -48.77 -38.70
C GLY A 68 -9.25 -49.39 -39.72
N ILE A 69 -8.85 -49.49 -40.99
CA ILE A 69 -9.64 -50.14 -42.05
C ILE A 69 -9.77 -51.64 -41.79
N ASP A 70 -8.70 -52.32 -41.39
CA ASP A 70 -8.70 -53.75 -41.08
C ASP A 70 -9.59 -54.04 -39.86
N THR A 71 -9.50 -53.20 -38.83
CA THR A 71 -10.34 -53.29 -37.63
C THR A 71 -11.82 -53.03 -37.97
N LEU A 72 -12.12 -52.05 -38.82
CA LEU A 72 -13.48 -51.77 -39.29
C LEU A 72 -14.03 -52.91 -40.14
N THR A 73 -13.21 -53.48 -41.02
CA THR A 73 -13.60 -54.59 -41.89
C THR A 73 -13.86 -55.85 -41.07
N SER A 74 -12.99 -56.15 -40.11
CA SER A 74 -13.16 -57.23 -39.13
C SER A 74 -14.42 -57.01 -38.27
N SER A 75 -14.62 -55.81 -37.75
CA SER A 75 -15.81 -55.46 -36.96
C SER A 75 -17.09 -55.60 -37.76
N ARG A 76 -17.10 -55.16 -39.03
CA ARG A 76 -18.24 -55.33 -39.93
C ARG A 76 -18.55 -56.81 -40.19
N LYS A 77 -17.53 -57.64 -40.40
CA LYS A 77 -17.67 -59.08 -40.56
C LYS A 77 -18.24 -59.72 -39.28
N GLN A 78 -17.72 -59.35 -38.11
CA GLN A 78 -18.19 -59.85 -36.82
C GLN A 78 -19.63 -59.41 -36.54
N MET A 79 -20.00 -58.18 -36.89
CA MET A 79 -21.35 -57.65 -36.74
C MET A 79 -22.36 -58.35 -37.66
N ALA A 80 -21.93 -58.74 -38.87
CA ALA A 80 -22.74 -59.58 -39.75
C ALA A 80 -22.96 -60.98 -39.13
N ILE A 81 -21.90 -61.61 -38.60
CA ILE A 81 -22.02 -62.90 -37.90
C ILE A 81 -22.95 -62.78 -36.68
N ILE A 82 -22.81 -61.74 -35.86
CA ILE A 82 -23.70 -61.49 -34.72
C ILE A 82 -25.14 -61.31 -35.19
N LYS A 83 -25.37 -60.55 -36.25
CA LYS A 83 -26.72 -60.36 -36.81
C LYS A 83 -27.32 -61.69 -37.28
N ASP A 84 -26.55 -62.51 -37.99
CA ASP A 84 -27.01 -63.81 -38.49
C ASP A 84 -27.29 -64.77 -37.32
N ASN A 85 -26.42 -64.78 -36.30
CA ASN A 85 -26.64 -65.54 -35.07
C ASN A 85 -27.89 -65.05 -34.32
N MET A 86 -28.11 -63.75 -34.22
CA MET A 86 -29.30 -63.19 -33.56
C MET A 86 -30.58 -63.54 -34.33
N GLN A 87 -30.53 -63.53 -35.66
CA GLN A 87 -31.64 -63.99 -36.50
C GLN A 87 -31.88 -65.49 -36.34
N ALA A 88 -30.83 -66.30 -36.23
CA ALA A 88 -30.94 -67.73 -35.96
C ALA A 88 -31.55 -67.98 -34.57
N ILE A 89 -31.10 -67.25 -33.54
CA ILE A 89 -31.67 -67.31 -32.18
C ILE A 89 -33.14 -66.90 -32.20
N ASP A 90 -33.50 -65.80 -32.86
CA ASP A 90 -34.88 -65.32 -32.93
C ASP A 90 -35.80 -66.30 -33.67
N ARG A 91 -35.30 -66.92 -34.74
CA ARG A 91 -35.99 -68.03 -35.43
C ARG A 91 -36.17 -69.24 -34.51
N LEU A 92 -35.11 -69.70 -33.84
CA LEU A 92 -35.17 -70.82 -32.90
C LEU A 92 -36.11 -70.54 -31.71
N CYS A 93 -36.12 -69.32 -31.18
CA CYS A 93 -37.05 -68.91 -30.13
C CYS A 93 -38.50 -68.88 -30.62
N SER A 94 -38.74 -68.40 -31.84
CA SER A 94 -40.08 -68.39 -32.46
C SER A 94 -40.57 -69.82 -32.77
N GLU A 95 -39.69 -70.69 -33.27
CA GLU A 95 -39.99 -72.10 -33.50
C GLU A 95 -40.24 -72.85 -32.19
N ALA A 96 -39.46 -72.59 -31.13
CA ALA A 96 -39.66 -73.16 -29.80
C ALA A 96 -40.98 -72.70 -29.14
N GLN A 97 -41.39 -71.45 -29.34
CA GLN A 97 -42.71 -70.95 -28.90
C GLN A 97 -43.87 -71.72 -29.55
N ASN A 98 -43.68 -72.18 -30.79
CA ASN A 98 -44.68 -72.97 -31.52
C ASN A 98 -44.60 -74.48 -31.23
N MET A 99 -43.48 -74.99 -30.71
CA MET A 99 -43.27 -76.40 -30.38
C MET A 99 -44.01 -76.86 -29.11
N ILE A 100 -44.23 -75.95 -28.15
CA ILE A 100 -44.91 -76.27 -26.89
C ILE A 100 -46.40 -75.89 -27.03
N GLN A 101 -47.28 -76.88 -27.21
CA GLN A 101 -48.73 -76.66 -27.16
C GLN A 101 -49.09 -75.99 -25.82
N HIS A 102 -49.72 -74.81 -25.90
CA HIS A 102 -50.14 -73.97 -24.77
C HIS A 102 -49.04 -73.19 -24.01
N PHE A 103 -47.84 -72.98 -24.56
CA PHE A 103 -46.84 -72.06 -23.98
C PHE A 103 -47.38 -70.67 -23.57
N PRO A 104 -48.29 -70.02 -24.33
CA PRO A 104 -48.89 -68.75 -23.91
C PRO A 104 -49.71 -68.86 -22.61
N ARG A 105 -50.37 -70.00 -22.36
CA ARG A 105 -51.13 -70.24 -21.13
C ARG A 105 -50.20 -70.55 -19.96
N ILE A 106 -49.15 -71.34 -20.16
CA ILE A 106 -48.13 -71.63 -19.14
C ILE A 106 -47.39 -70.34 -18.74
N ASN A 107 -47.03 -69.49 -19.71
CA ASN A 107 -46.41 -68.20 -19.44
C ASN A 107 -47.36 -67.27 -18.67
N LYS A 108 -48.65 -67.22 -19.01
CA LYS A 108 -49.66 -66.49 -18.22
C LYS A 108 -49.77 -67.03 -16.79
N ILE A 109 -49.81 -68.34 -16.59
CA ILE A 109 -49.86 -68.96 -15.25
C ILE A 109 -48.59 -68.66 -14.46
N SER A 110 -47.41 -68.72 -15.10
CA SER A 110 -46.13 -68.38 -14.47
C SER A 110 -46.07 -66.91 -14.07
N GLN A 111 -46.56 -66.00 -14.91
CA GLN A 111 -46.69 -64.57 -14.60
C GLN A 111 -47.67 -64.33 -13.45
N ILE A 112 -48.83 -64.98 -13.46
CA ILE A 112 -49.82 -64.90 -12.38
C ILE A 112 -49.19 -65.39 -11.06
N HIS A 113 -48.51 -66.53 -11.07
CA HIS A 113 -47.85 -67.06 -9.88
C HIS A 113 -46.76 -66.13 -9.35
N ARG A 114 -45.90 -65.59 -10.23
CA ARG A 114 -44.88 -64.59 -9.85
C ARG A 114 -45.50 -63.34 -9.25
N ASN A 115 -46.59 -62.84 -9.83
CA ASN A 115 -47.31 -61.68 -9.31
C ASN A 115 -47.91 -61.98 -7.93
N PHE A 116 -48.52 -63.15 -7.72
CA PHE A 116 -49.05 -63.55 -6.41
C PHE A 116 -47.96 -63.64 -5.33
N VAL A 117 -46.81 -64.23 -5.67
CA VAL A 117 -45.66 -64.29 -4.75
C VAL A 117 -45.17 -62.88 -4.42
N ALA A 118 -44.98 -62.02 -5.43
CA ALA A 118 -44.57 -60.63 -5.23
C ALA A 118 -45.57 -59.84 -4.37
N THR A 119 -46.87 -59.95 -4.62
CA THR A 119 -47.91 -59.26 -3.83
C THR A 119 -47.94 -59.75 -2.38
N ARG A 120 -47.84 -61.07 -2.15
CA ARG A 120 -47.78 -61.64 -0.79
C ARG A 120 -46.56 -61.11 -0.04
N ASP A 121 -45.41 -61.09 -0.69
CA ASP A 121 -44.15 -60.62 -0.09
C ASP A 121 -44.21 -59.11 0.21
N THR A 122 -44.82 -58.30 -0.66
CA THR A 122 -45.09 -56.86 -0.40
C THR A 122 -46.00 -56.66 0.82
N VAL A 123 -47.09 -57.43 0.94
CA VAL A 123 -48.00 -57.35 2.09
C VAL A 123 -47.29 -57.75 3.39
N GLN A 124 -46.45 -58.79 3.35
CA GLN A 124 -45.67 -59.20 4.51
C GLN A 124 -44.70 -58.10 4.96
N ARG A 125 -43.95 -57.51 4.02
CA ARG A 125 -43.04 -56.37 4.32
C ARG A 125 -43.78 -55.16 4.88
N LEU A 126 -44.98 -54.87 4.38
CA LEU A 126 -45.78 -53.75 4.87
C LEU A 126 -46.27 -53.95 6.31
N LYS A 127 -46.52 -55.21 6.73
CA LYS A 127 -46.82 -55.55 8.12
C LYS A 127 -45.59 -55.49 9.02
N GLU A 128 -44.46 -56.01 8.56
CA GLU A 128 -43.18 -56.02 9.30
C GLU A 128 -42.54 -54.62 9.41
N MET A 129 -42.91 -53.70 8.52
CA MET A 129 -42.42 -52.32 8.48
C MET A 129 -42.59 -51.61 9.81
N TYR A 130 -43.78 -51.63 10.41
CA TYR A 130 -44.05 -50.86 11.62
C TYR A 130 -43.19 -51.29 12.81
N LEU A 131 -42.92 -52.59 12.95
CA LEU A 131 -42.02 -53.11 13.99
C LEU A 131 -40.58 -52.60 13.78
N THR A 132 -40.12 -52.60 12.53
CA THR A 132 -38.79 -52.08 12.19
C THR A 132 -38.72 -50.55 12.44
N VAL A 133 -39.77 -49.80 12.09
CA VAL A 133 -39.88 -48.36 12.35
C VAL A 133 -39.86 -48.05 13.85
N ASP A 134 -40.58 -48.83 14.67
CA ASP A 134 -40.55 -48.71 16.13
C ASP A 134 -39.15 -48.93 16.71
N GLN A 135 -38.44 -49.94 16.21
CA GLN A 135 -37.06 -50.21 16.63
C GLN A 135 -36.12 -49.05 16.26
N ILE A 136 -36.23 -48.55 15.03
CA ILE A 136 -35.41 -47.42 14.56
C ILE A 136 -35.67 -46.17 15.39
N GLN A 137 -36.94 -45.83 15.67
CA GLN A 137 -37.27 -44.64 16.45
C GLN A 137 -36.65 -44.70 17.85
N ASN A 138 -36.76 -45.84 18.54
CA ASN A 138 -36.13 -46.02 19.86
C ASN A 138 -34.60 -45.89 19.80
N MET A 139 -33.97 -46.35 18.72
CA MET A 139 -32.52 -46.22 18.54
C MET A 139 -32.12 -44.75 18.31
N ILE A 140 -32.89 -44.00 17.51
CA ILE A 140 -32.68 -42.56 17.29
C ILE A 140 -32.85 -41.78 18.60
N ASP A 141 -33.92 -42.05 19.36
CA ASP A 141 -34.21 -41.35 20.62
C ASP A 141 -33.10 -41.57 21.66
N ASN A 142 -32.50 -42.77 21.70
CA ASN A 142 -31.35 -43.07 22.55
C ASN A 142 -30.08 -42.33 22.10
N GLU A 143 -29.81 -42.27 20.80
CA GLU A 143 -28.62 -41.56 20.28
C GLU A 143 -28.75 -40.04 20.44
N LYS A 144 -29.97 -39.48 20.38
CA LYS A 144 -30.23 -38.05 20.61
C LYS A 144 -29.94 -37.58 22.04
N GLN A 145 -30.03 -38.46 23.04
CA GLN A 145 -29.71 -38.10 24.43
C GLN A 145 -28.22 -37.74 24.60
N ASN A 146 -27.34 -38.24 23.73
CA ASN A 146 -25.92 -37.91 23.72
C ASN A 146 -25.44 -37.61 22.29
N ILE A 147 -25.69 -36.37 21.85
CA ILE A 147 -25.29 -35.87 20.52
C ILE A 147 -23.76 -35.94 20.32
N LEU A 148 -22.98 -35.77 21.39
CA LEU A 148 -21.52 -35.90 21.40
C LEU A 148 -21.09 -37.33 21.80
N GLY A 149 -21.92 -38.33 21.54
CA GLY A 149 -21.64 -39.74 21.82
C GLY A 149 -21.08 -40.49 20.61
N PRO A 150 -20.66 -41.76 20.79
CA PRO A 150 -20.01 -42.52 19.74
C PRO A 150 -20.92 -42.90 18.56
N ALA A 151 -22.21 -42.54 18.55
CA ALA A 151 -23.16 -42.79 17.44
C ALA A 151 -22.96 -44.15 16.74
N GLU A 152 -22.93 -45.23 17.53
CA GLU A 152 -22.56 -46.56 17.05
C GLU A 152 -23.60 -47.14 16.11
N SER A 153 -24.87 -46.78 16.31
CA SER A 153 -26.00 -47.30 15.55
C SER A 153 -26.28 -46.49 14.29
N LEU A 154 -25.60 -45.36 14.06
CA LEU A 154 -25.87 -44.46 12.94
C LEU A 154 -25.94 -45.17 11.57
N LEU A 155 -24.95 -46.02 11.27
CA LEU A 155 -24.91 -46.77 10.00
C LEU A 155 -26.02 -47.82 9.91
N PHE A 156 -26.36 -48.45 11.03
CA PHE A 156 -27.41 -49.46 11.08
C PHE A 156 -28.78 -48.81 10.88
N ILE A 157 -29.04 -47.69 11.56
CA ILE A 157 -30.26 -46.89 11.42
C ILE A 157 -30.41 -46.44 9.96
N HIS A 158 -29.36 -45.85 9.38
CA HIS A 158 -29.36 -45.43 7.97
C HIS A 158 -29.66 -46.60 7.02
N TYR A 159 -29.00 -47.75 7.21
CA TYR A 159 -29.22 -48.92 6.36
C TYR A 159 -30.66 -49.43 6.41
N GLN A 160 -31.27 -49.51 7.60
CA GLN A 160 -32.66 -49.97 7.72
C GLN A 160 -33.64 -48.95 7.13
N LEU A 161 -33.44 -47.65 7.40
CA LEU A 161 -34.25 -46.59 6.80
C LEU A 161 -34.12 -46.58 5.27
N PHE A 162 -32.91 -46.73 4.74
CA PHE A 162 -32.65 -46.82 3.30
C PHE A 162 -33.46 -47.95 2.65
N ARG A 163 -33.47 -49.15 3.26
CA ARG A 163 -34.25 -50.29 2.76
C ARG A 163 -35.76 -50.06 2.82
N LEU A 164 -36.24 -49.43 3.88
CA LEU A 164 -37.66 -49.10 4.04
C LEU A 164 -38.09 -48.00 3.06
N GLN A 165 -37.24 -47.01 2.81
CA GLN A 165 -37.45 -45.98 1.79
C GLN A 165 -37.44 -46.55 0.38
N GLU A 166 -36.49 -47.45 0.06
CA GLU A 166 -36.47 -48.15 -1.23
C GLU A 166 -37.76 -48.97 -1.43
N PHE A 167 -38.21 -49.67 -0.37
CA PHE A 167 -39.49 -50.38 -0.38
C PHE A 167 -40.69 -49.45 -0.62
N ARG A 168 -40.72 -48.30 0.07
CA ARG A 168 -41.74 -47.25 -0.13
C ARG A 168 -41.75 -46.77 -1.58
N ASP A 169 -40.59 -46.37 -2.09
CA ASP A 169 -40.45 -45.77 -3.42
C ASP A 169 -40.87 -46.76 -4.53
N ILE A 170 -40.43 -48.02 -4.45
CA ILE A 170 -40.84 -49.09 -5.38
C ILE A 170 -42.36 -49.32 -5.30
N THR A 171 -42.92 -49.41 -4.09
CA THR A 171 -44.36 -49.68 -3.89
C THR A 171 -45.21 -48.53 -4.41
N MET A 172 -44.80 -47.29 -4.12
CA MET A 172 -45.48 -46.07 -4.59
C MET A 172 -45.42 -45.95 -6.11
N TYR A 173 -44.29 -46.27 -6.73
CA TYR A 173 -44.14 -46.27 -8.18
C TYR A 173 -45.01 -47.31 -8.88
N GLN A 174 -45.08 -48.54 -8.34
CA GLN A 174 -45.98 -49.58 -8.85
C GLN A 174 -47.45 -49.18 -8.74
N ALA A 175 -47.84 -48.52 -7.64
CA ALA A 175 -49.18 -47.99 -7.45
C ALA A 175 -49.51 -46.86 -8.44
N ASN A 176 -48.57 -45.93 -8.67
CA ASN A 176 -48.72 -44.83 -9.63
C ASN A 176 -48.86 -45.34 -11.09
N ILE A 177 -48.14 -46.40 -11.48
CA ILE A 177 -48.31 -47.04 -12.79
C ILE A 177 -49.71 -47.63 -12.96
N SER A 178 -50.31 -48.12 -11.88
CA SER A 178 -51.61 -48.80 -11.90
C SER A 178 -52.80 -47.82 -11.98
N SER A 179 -52.54 -46.49 -11.94
CA SER A 179 -53.51 -45.40 -12.13
C SER A 179 -54.75 -45.45 -11.23
N GLN A 180 -54.63 -45.99 -10.02
CA GLN A 180 -55.69 -46.01 -9.00
C GLN A 180 -55.36 -45.02 -7.87
N ASP A 181 -55.92 -43.81 -7.95
CA ASP A 181 -55.59 -42.72 -7.02
C ASP A 181 -55.92 -43.04 -5.55
N ASP A 182 -57.01 -43.78 -5.28
CA ASP A 182 -57.41 -44.20 -3.92
C ASP A 182 -56.37 -45.11 -3.25
N VAL A 183 -55.71 -45.97 -4.02
CA VAL A 183 -54.66 -46.88 -3.53
C VAL A 183 -53.41 -46.10 -3.17
N VAL A 184 -53.04 -45.12 -4.00
CA VAL A 184 -51.89 -44.23 -3.77
C VAL A 184 -52.11 -43.40 -2.49
N LEU A 185 -53.31 -42.84 -2.28
CA LEU A 185 -53.65 -42.10 -1.08
C LEU A 185 -53.61 -42.97 0.18
N THR A 186 -54.05 -44.22 0.08
CA THR A 186 -54.00 -45.17 1.19
C THR A 186 -52.56 -45.52 1.54
N LEU A 187 -51.72 -45.86 0.56
CA LEU A 187 -50.30 -46.16 0.77
C LEU A 187 -49.54 -44.99 1.39
N LYS A 188 -49.82 -43.75 0.98
CA LYS A 188 -49.25 -42.55 1.63
C LYS A 188 -49.55 -42.49 3.12
N LYS A 189 -50.76 -42.87 3.55
CA LYS A 189 -51.10 -42.93 4.98
C LYS A 189 -50.31 -44.01 5.72
N TYR A 190 -50.09 -45.17 5.10
CA TYR A 190 -49.27 -46.24 5.70
C TYR A 190 -47.79 -45.83 5.84
N PHE A 191 -47.25 -45.11 4.85
CA PHE A 191 -45.85 -44.67 4.87
C PHE A 191 -45.59 -43.37 5.66
N LYS A 192 -46.63 -42.61 6.04
CA LYS A 192 -46.49 -41.34 6.79
C LYS A 192 -45.58 -41.46 8.01
N ARG A 193 -45.72 -42.54 8.79
CA ARG A 193 -44.90 -42.78 9.98
C ARG A 193 -43.43 -43.01 9.63
N LEU A 194 -43.16 -43.73 8.54
CA LEU A 194 -41.79 -43.93 8.04
C LEU A 194 -41.17 -42.59 7.60
N ASP A 195 -41.95 -41.73 6.95
CA ASP A 195 -41.50 -40.40 6.53
C ASP A 195 -41.15 -39.52 7.75
N GLU A 196 -41.97 -39.55 8.81
CA GLU A 196 -41.70 -38.85 10.07
C GLU A 196 -40.40 -39.33 10.75
N VAL A 197 -40.18 -40.65 10.83
CA VAL A 197 -38.92 -41.20 11.42
C VAL A 197 -37.71 -40.88 10.53
N SER A 198 -37.89 -40.83 9.21
CA SER A 198 -36.83 -40.42 8.28
C SER A 198 -36.41 -38.97 8.52
N GLU A 199 -37.37 -38.06 8.61
CA GLU A 199 -37.12 -36.64 8.89
C GLU A 199 -36.45 -36.48 10.26
N ASP A 200 -36.86 -37.27 11.24
CA ASP A 200 -36.29 -37.25 12.58
C ASP A 200 -34.82 -37.72 12.61
N PHE A 201 -34.49 -38.76 11.84
CA PHE A 201 -33.12 -39.21 11.61
C PHE A 201 -32.28 -38.15 10.90
N GLU A 202 -32.82 -37.50 9.87
CA GLU A 202 -32.11 -36.44 9.15
C GLU A 202 -31.78 -35.26 10.06
N ASN A 203 -32.74 -34.81 10.88
CA ASN A 203 -32.51 -33.76 11.86
C ASN A 203 -31.38 -34.12 12.84
N TYR A 204 -31.37 -35.37 13.33
CA TYR A 204 -30.28 -35.87 14.17
C TYR A 204 -28.94 -35.89 13.41
N PHE A 205 -28.91 -36.43 12.19
CA PHE A 205 -27.73 -36.52 11.33
C PHE A 205 -27.12 -35.15 11.01
N TRP A 206 -27.95 -34.15 10.71
CA TRP A 206 -27.49 -32.79 10.45
C TRP A 206 -27.00 -32.08 11.70
N THR A 207 -27.63 -32.32 12.85
CA THR A 207 -27.15 -31.81 14.15
C THR A 207 -25.77 -32.38 14.50
N LEU A 208 -25.56 -33.67 14.22
CA LEU A 208 -24.27 -34.33 14.38
C LEU A 208 -23.22 -33.77 13.42
N SER A 209 -23.61 -33.53 12.16
CA SER A 209 -22.75 -32.94 11.12
C SER A 209 -22.32 -31.51 11.44
N LYS A 210 -23.21 -30.69 12.02
CA LYS A 210 -22.85 -29.34 12.53
C LYS A 210 -21.77 -29.42 13.63
N ASN A 211 -21.81 -30.44 14.48
CA ASN A 211 -20.89 -30.57 15.61
C ASN A 211 -19.58 -31.31 15.31
N ILE A 212 -19.17 -31.43 14.04
CA ILE A 212 -17.95 -32.17 13.66
C ILE A 212 -16.70 -31.69 14.40
N MET A 213 -16.51 -30.37 14.55
CA MET A 213 -15.34 -29.82 15.28
C MET A 213 -15.34 -30.24 16.76
N ASN A 214 -16.51 -30.24 17.41
CA ASN A 214 -16.64 -30.65 18.80
C ASN A 214 -16.44 -32.17 18.98
N LEU A 215 -16.90 -32.98 18.03
CA LEU A 215 -16.70 -34.44 18.03
C LEU A 215 -15.21 -34.80 17.93
N VAL A 216 -14.44 -34.08 17.12
CA VAL A 216 -12.98 -34.26 17.02
C VAL A 216 -12.31 -33.94 18.35
N ARG A 217 -12.63 -32.78 18.94
CA ARG A 217 -12.03 -32.33 20.20
C ARG A 217 -12.32 -33.30 21.35
N ASN A 218 -13.46 -33.99 21.32
CA ASN A 218 -13.83 -35.05 22.27
C ASN A 218 -13.27 -36.44 21.94
N GLY A 219 -12.39 -36.56 20.94
CA GLY A 219 -11.73 -37.82 20.56
C GLY A 219 -12.62 -38.80 19.78
N GLN A 220 -13.81 -38.38 19.34
CA GLN A 220 -14.78 -39.25 18.68
C GLN A 220 -14.70 -39.21 17.16
N GLY A 221 -13.48 -39.31 16.63
CA GLY A 221 -13.25 -39.28 15.19
C GLY A 221 -13.89 -40.43 14.41
N SER A 222 -14.26 -41.55 15.05
CA SER A 222 -14.99 -42.65 14.40
C SER A 222 -16.37 -42.22 13.88
N VAL A 223 -17.00 -41.24 14.54
CA VAL A 223 -18.32 -40.72 14.15
C VAL A 223 -18.26 -40.03 12.78
N ILE A 224 -17.18 -39.29 12.51
CA ILE A 224 -16.96 -38.64 11.20
C ILE A 224 -16.92 -39.65 10.07
N VAL A 225 -16.21 -40.77 10.27
CA VAL A 225 -16.16 -41.83 9.26
C VAL A 225 -17.55 -42.40 9.00
N ARG A 226 -18.39 -42.55 10.04
CA ARG A 226 -19.78 -43.00 9.86
C ARG A 226 -20.62 -41.97 9.11
N ILE A 227 -20.51 -40.68 9.43
CA ILE A 227 -21.19 -39.59 8.71
C ILE A 227 -20.82 -39.63 7.23
N VAL A 228 -19.53 -39.68 6.93
CA VAL A 228 -19.01 -39.73 5.56
C VAL A 228 -19.52 -40.98 4.83
N LYS A 229 -19.58 -42.13 5.50
CA LYS A 229 -20.11 -43.36 4.90
C LYS A 229 -21.59 -43.28 4.56
N VAL A 230 -22.40 -42.61 5.38
CA VAL A 230 -23.80 -42.30 5.05
C VAL A 230 -23.87 -41.42 3.81
N ILE A 231 -23.07 -40.35 3.75
CA ILE A 231 -23.04 -39.43 2.59
C ILE A 231 -22.60 -40.16 1.32
N GLU A 232 -21.54 -40.98 1.38
CA GLU A 232 -21.07 -41.76 0.22
C GLU A 232 -22.15 -42.75 -0.25
N ALA A 233 -22.86 -43.41 0.67
CA ALA A 233 -23.93 -44.34 0.32
C ALA A 233 -25.10 -43.64 -0.38
N GLU A 234 -25.50 -42.47 0.12
CA GLU A 234 -26.55 -41.65 -0.49
C GLU A 234 -26.11 -41.06 -1.85
N GLU A 235 -24.86 -40.61 -1.99
CA GLU A 235 -24.29 -40.11 -3.26
C GLU A 235 -24.29 -41.19 -4.34
N ILE A 236 -23.85 -42.41 -4.00
CA ILE A 236 -23.86 -43.55 -4.94
C ILE A 236 -25.29 -43.92 -5.34
N ALA A 237 -26.26 -43.84 -4.41
CA ALA A 237 -27.65 -44.13 -4.70
C ALA A 237 -28.27 -43.08 -5.64
N ASP A 238 -27.99 -41.79 -5.42
CA ASP A 238 -28.45 -40.70 -6.29
C ASP A 238 -27.79 -40.75 -7.69
N GLU A 239 -26.50 -41.10 -7.77
CA GLU A 239 -25.79 -41.29 -9.05
C GLU A 239 -26.38 -42.45 -9.87
N ARG A 240 -26.76 -43.56 -9.21
CA ARG A 240 -27.44 -44.68 -9.86
C ARG A 240 -28.82 -44.29 -10.38
N ALA A 241 -29.59 -43.54 -9.60
CA ALA A 241 -30.93 -43.08 -9.98
C ALA A 241 -30.87 -42.15 -11.20
N THR A 242 -29.99 -41.13 -11.16
CA THR A 242 -29.78 -40.19 -12.27
C THR A 242 -29.30 -40.89 -13.53
N THR A 243 -28.35 -41.82 -13.43
CA THR A 243 -27.84 -42.57 -14.59
C THR A 243 -28.94 -43.43 -15.23
N ALA A 244 -29.77 -44.09 -14.40
CA ALA A 244 -30.90 -44.88 -14.89
C ALA A 244 -31.96 -44.03 -15.61
N GLU A 245 -32.20 -42.81 -15.12
CA GLU A 245 -33.11 -41.84 -15.77
C GLU A 245 -32.55 -41.36 -17.13
N HIS A 246 -31.27 -40.96 -17.18
CA HIS A 246 -30.61 -40.52 -18.42
C HIS A 246 -30.56 -41.61 -19.49
N ALA A 247 -30.32 -42.87 -19.09
CA ALA A 247 -30.35 -44.02 -20.00
C ALA A 247 -31.75 -44.21 -20.62
N ARG A 248 -32.82 -43.92 -19.87
CA ARG A 248 -34.20 -44.01 -20.36
C ARG A 248 -34.50 -42.94 -21.42
N HIS A 249 -34.07 -41.70 -21.19
CA HIS A 249 -34.26 -40.60 -22.14
C HIS A 249 -33.48 -40.81 -23.43
N SER A 250 -32.27 -41.38 -23.35
CA SER A 250 -31.40 -41.59 -24.52
C SER A 250 -31.81 -42.78 -25.39
N HIS A 251 -32.46 -43.80 -24.82
CA HIS A 251 -32.82 -45.04 -25.53
C HIS A 251 -34.28 -45.47 -25.27
N GLN A 252 -35.22 -44.57 -25.58
CA GLN A 252 -36.66 -44.75 -25.36
C GLN A 252 -37.26 -46.01 -26.03
N ASN A 253 -36.66 -46.49 -27.14
CA ASN A 253 -37.09 -47.69 -27.88
C ASN A 253 -36.50 -49.04 -27.39
N LEU A 254 -35.42 -49.02 -26.61
CA LEU A 254 -34.80 -50.23 -26.02
C LEU A 254 -35.30 -50.49 -24.60
N ALA A 255 -35.59 -49.42 -23.85
CA ALA A 255 -36.08 -49.48 -22.47
C ALA A 255 -37.45 -50.16 -22.34
N THR A 256 -38.31 -50.11 -23.38
CA THR A 256 -39.64 -50.74 -23.36
C THR A 256 -39.59 -52.27 -23.54
N LYS A 257 -38.49 -52.83 -24.07
CA LYS A 257 -38.35 -54.29 -24.31
C LYS A 257 -37.64 -55.04 -23.18
N PHE A 258 -36.83 -54.37 -22.37
CA PHE A 258 -36.12 -54.97 -21.23
C PHE A 258 -36.77 -54.59 -19.90
N LYS A 259 -37.73 -55.41 -19.43
CA LYS A 259 -38.32 -55.32 -18.08
C LYS A 259 -37.30 -55.48 -16.93
N SER A 260 -36.06 -55.85 -17.23
CA SER A 260 -34.96 -56.04 -16.28
C SER A 260 -34.25 -54.74 -15.90
N VAL A 261 -34.54 -53.62 -16.56
CA VAL A 261 -34.17 -52.29 -16.07
C VAL A 261 -35.27 -51.84 -15.10
N GLN A 262 -35.34 -52.49 -13.94
CA GLN A 262 -36.18 -52.00 -12.84
C GLN A 262 -35.53 -50.72 -12.32
N THR A 263 -36.01 -49.58 -12.81
CA THR A 263 -35.66 -48.23 -12.36
C THR A 263 -36.00 -48.10 -10.88
N SER A 264 -35.06 -47.71 -10.04
CA SER A 264 -35.38 -47.25 -8.69
C SER A 264 -36.00 -45.84 -8.81
N PRO A 265 -37.26 -45.62 -8.42
CA PRO A 265 -37.99 -44.36 -8.57
C PRO A 265 -37.65 -43.37 -7.44
N ARG A 266 -36.39 -43.39 -6.99
CA ARG A 266 -35.88 -42.62 -5.85
C ARG A 266 -35.79 -41.14 -6.22
N VAL A 267 -36.21 -40.27 -5.30
CA VAL A 267 -36.02 -38.81 -5.39
C VAL A 267 -34.59 -38.47 -4.99
N ILE A 268 -33.90 -37.67 -5.81
CA ILE A 268 -32.53 -37.21 -5.55
C ILE A 268 -32.55 -36.32 -4.29
N ARG A 269 -31.65 -36.62 -3.33
CA ARG A 269 -31.62 -35.94 -2.03
C ARG A 269 -30.42 -35.02 -1.89
N SER A 270 -29.33 -35.25 -2.61
CA SER A 270 -28.14 -34.38 -2.63
C SER A 270 -27.50 -34.16 -1.26
N PHE A 271 -27.33 -35.23 -0.47
CA PHE A 271 -26.74 -35.19 0.89
C PHE A 271 -25.38 -34.50 0.94
N ARG A 272 -24.60 -34.57 -0.14
CA ARG A 272 -23.31 -33.88 -0.24
C ARG A 272 -23.44 -32.35 -0.20
N SER A 273 -24.41 -31.79 -0.93
CA SER A 273 -24.66 -30.33 -0.92
C SER A 273 -25.16 -29.91 0.45
N GLN A 274 -26.14 -30.63 0.99
CA GLN A 274 -26.69 -30.33 2.32
C GLN A 274 -25.62 -30.42 3.42
N PHE A 275 -24.67 -31.35 3.31
CA PHE A 275 -23.54 -31.43 4.23
C PHE A 275 -22.64 -30.19 4.15
N GLN A 276 -22.35 -29.70 2.95
CA GLN A 276 -21.57 -28.47 2.77
C GLN A 276 -22.32 -27.26 3.35
N ASP A 277 -23.63 -27.16 3.13
CA ASP A 277 -24.47 -26.11 3.72
C ASP A 277 -24.47 -26.17 5.25
N LYS A 278 -24.59 -27.37 5.84
CA LYS A 278 -24.54 -27.53 7.31
C LYS A 278 -23.17 -27.25 7.90
N LEU A 279 -22.11 -27.55 7.16
CA LEU A 279 -20.76 -27.17 7.55
C LEU A 279 -20.59 -25.65 7.54
N HIS A 280 -21.06 -24.98 6.48
CA HIS A 280 -21.07 -23.52 6.37
C HIS A 280 -21.89 -22.88 7.51
N ASP A 281 -23.09 -23.40 7.79
CA ASP A 281 -23.93 -22.94 8.92
C ASP A 281 -23.15 -23.00 10.25
N SER A 282 -22.47 -24.11 10.51
CA SER A 282 -21.72 -24.30 11.76
C SER A 282 -20.53 -23.35 11.89
N ILE A 283 -19.80 -23.12 10.80
CA ILE A 283 -18.66 -22.20 10.80
C ILE A 283 -19.16 -20.76 10.94
N SER A 284 -20.25 -20.41 10.26
CA SER A 284 -20.91 -19.10 10.34
C SER A 284 -21.36 -18.78 11.75
N GLU A 285 -22.04 -19.71 12.43
CA GLU A 285 -22.47 -19.56 13.83
C GLU A 285 -21.26 -19.30 14.75
N LEU A 286 -20.15 -20.02 14.55
CA LEU A 286 -18.91 -19.83 15.32
C LEU A 286 -18.31 -18.43 15.14
N PHE A 287 -18.24 -17.92 13.90
CA PHE A 287 -17.66 -16.60 13.63
C PHE A 287 -18.59 -15.45 14.05
N GLU A 288 -19.92 -15.60 13.96
CA GLU A 288 -20.87 -14.60 14.47
C GLU A 288 -20.86 -14.53 16.00
N ASP A 289 -20.79 -15.67 16.70
CA ASP A 289 -20.62 -15.71 18.16
C ASP A 289 -19.29 -15.09 18.59
N PHE A 290 -18.22 -15.35 17.84
CA PHE A 290 -16.90 -14.75 18.08
C PHE A 290 -16.94 -13.23 17.88
N TYR A 291 -17.51 -12.76 16.76
CA TYR A 291 -17.64 -11.33 16.47
C TYR A 291 -18.52 -10.63 17.52
N GLY A 292 -19.62 -11.26 17.94
CA GLY A 292 -20.52 -10.73 18.98
C GLY A 292 -19.82 -10.46 20.32
N LYS A 293 -18.84 -11.28 20.70
CA LYS A 293 -18.07 -11.12 21.95
C LYS A 293 -17.11 -9.93 21.93
N TYR A 294 -16.46 -9.68 20.80
CA TYR A 294 -15.38 -8.70 20.70
C TYR A 294 -15.70 -7.47 19.82
N LYS A 295 -16.97 -7.30 19.41
CA LYS A 295 -17.42 -6.22 18.50
C LYS A 295 -16.97 -4.81 18.93
N ASN A 296 -16.91 -4.54 20.23
CA ASN A 296 -16.57 -3.22 20.78
C ASN A 296 -15.06 -3.00 20.97
N ALA A 297 -14.22 -4.02 20.71
CA ALA A 297 -12.78 -3.96 20.90
C ALA A 297 -12.05 -4.53 19.66
N PRO A 298 -11.94 -3.76 18.56
CA PRO A 298 -11.37 -4.23 17.29
C PRO A 298 -9.93 -4.74 17.40
N VAL A 299 -9.11 -4.11 18.25
CA VAL A 299 -7.72 -4.53 18.49
C VAL A 299 -7.64 -5.88 19.19
N GLU A 300 -8.53 -6.14 20.15
CA GLU A 300 -8.61 -7.42 20.85
C GLU A 300 -9.18 -8.51 19.95
N LEU A 301 -10.22 -8.19 19.17
CA LEU A 301 -10.78 -9.06 18.13
C LEU A 301 -9.69 -9.57 17.18
N LEU A 302 -8.84 -8.68 16.66
CA LEU A 302 -7.71 -9.07 15.80
C LEU A 302 -6.70 -9.97 16.53
N GLY A 303 -6.45 -9.75 17.81
CA GLY A 303 -5.55 -10.60 18.60
C GLY A 303 -6.10 -12.00 18.84
N GLN A 304 -7.41 -12.11 19.06
CA GLN A 304 -8.07 -13.39 19.34
C GLN A 304 -8.36 -14.20 18.06
N LEU A 305 -8.41 -13.57 16.88
CA LEU A 305 -8.64 -14.23 15.59
C LEU A 305 -7.58 -15.31 15.26
N ASP A 306 -6.44 -15.32 15.96
CA ASP A 306 -5.39 -16.33 15.77
C ASP A 306 -5.85 -17.76 16.09
N PHE A 307 -6.98 -17.96 16.79
CA PHE A 307 -7.55 -19.29 17.05
C PHE A 307 -7.80 -20.10 15.76
N ILE A 308 -8.01 -19.42 14.62
CA ILE A 308 -8.23 -20.07 13.32
C ILE A 308 -7.09 -20.99 12.93
N PHE A 309 -5.84 -20.65 13.31
CA PHE A 309 -4.68 -21.45 12.96
C PHE A 309 -4.66 -22.77 13.76
N ASP A 310 -5.05 -22.71 15.03
CA ASP A 310 -5.18 -23.90 15.87
C ASP A 310 -6.31 -24.81 15.37
N ASP A 311 -7.44 -24.23 14.96
CA ASP A 311 -8.56 -24.98 14.40
C ASP A 311 -8.21 -25.64 13.07
N LEU A 312 -7.56 -24.92 12.16
CA LEU A 312 -7.08 -25.51 10.91
C LEU A 312 -6.02 -26.60 11.13
N ALA A 313 -5.18 -26.48 12.17
CA ALA A 313 -4.26 -27.55 12.54
C ALA A 313 -5.00 -28.82 13.00
N VAL A 314 -6.06 -28.66 13.81
CA VAL A 314 -6.93 -29.77 14.23
C VAL A 314 -7.66 -30.39 13.04
N VAL A 315 -8.19 -29.57 12.12
CA VAL A 315 -8.83 -30.06 10.89
C VAL A 315 -7.84 -30.90 10.08
N PHE A 316 -6.62 -30.41 9.89
CA PHE A 316 -5.59 -31.11 9.13
C PHE A 316 -5.19 -32.45 9.76
N GLN A 317 -4.98 -32.48 11.08
CA GLN A 317 -4.51 -33.67 11.79
C GLN A 317 -5.62 -34.71 11.98
N GLU A 318 -6.82 -34.26 12.32
CA GLU A 318 -7.89 -35.16 12.74
C GLU A 318 -9.01 -35.31 11.70
N ILE A 319 -9.42 -34.25 10.99
CA ILE A 319 -10.55 -34.36 10.06
C ILE A 319 -10.09 -34.96 8.72
N VAL A 320 -9.00 -34.44 8.14
CA VAL A 320 -8.53 -34.83 6.80
C VAL A 320 -8.29 -36.35 6.65
N PRO A 321 -7.66 -37.07 7.59
CA PRO A 321 -7.44 -38.51 7.46
C PRO A 321 -8.73 -39.35 7.43
N ARG A 322 -9.85 -38.79 7.92
CA ARG A 322 -11.15 -39.45 8.06
C ARG A 322 -12.08 -39.19 6.87
N PHE A 323 -11.66 -38.34 5.92
CA PHE A 323 -12.38 -38.04 4.69
C PHE A 323 -11.68 -38.63 3.45
N PRO A 324 -12.44 -39.09 2.45
CA PRO A 324 -11.91 -39.45 1.14
C PRO A 324 -11.28 -38.24 0.44
N LYS A 325 -10.17 -38.46 -0.26
CA LYS A 325 -9.42 -37.40 -0.97
C LYS A 325 -10.29 -36.61 -1.98
N LYS A 326 -11.32 -37.24 -2.56
CA LYS A 326 -12.26 -36.61 -3.51
C LYS A 326 -13.03 -35.41 -2.94
N TYR A 327 -13.17 -35.31 -1.61
CA TYR A 327 -13.91 -34.21 -0.97
C TYR A 327 -13.06 -32.94 -0.83
N ASN A 328 -11.73 -33.06 -0.85
CA ASN A 328 -10.79 -31.96 -0.58
C ASN A 328 -11.21 -31.09 0.64
N ILE A 329 -11.62 -31.76 1.73
CA ILE A 329 -12.30 -31.11 2.86
C ILE A 329 -11.45 -30.01 3.51
N PHE A 330 -10.13 -30.15 3.48
CA PHE A 330 -9.23 -29.15 4.04
C PHE A 330 -9.35 -27.80 3.35
N SER A 331 -9.39 -27.79 2.02
CA SER A 331 -9.56 -26.54 1.25
C SER A 331 -10.92 -25.90 1.52
N VAL A 332 -11.97 -26.70 1.76
CA VAL A 332 -13.29 -26.17 2.11
C VAL A 332 -13.21 -25.40 3.43
N PHE A 333 -12.63 -25.99 4.49
CA PHE A 333 -12.44 -25.31 5.77
C PHE A 333 -11.61 -24.04 5.64
N VAL A 334 -10.51 -24.08 4.88
CA VAL A 334 -9.63 -22.92 4.70
C VAL A 334 -10.36 -21.78 4.01
N LEU A 335 -11.08 -22.06 2.92
CA LEU A 335 -11.82 -21.04 2.17
C LEU A 335 -12.96 -20.44 2.99
N GLU A 336 -13.71 -21.26 3.71
CA GLU A 336 -14.78 -20.79 4.60
C GLU A 336 -14.24 -19.89 5.72
N TYR A 337 -13.19 -20.33 6.42
CA TYR A 337 -12.56 -19.53 7.47
C TYR A 337 -12.01 -18.21 6.91
N HIS A 338 -11.38 -18.27 5.73
CA HIS A 338 -10.88 -17.08 5.06
C HIS A 338 -12.01 -16.10 4.70
N HIS A 339 -13.13 -16.59 4.19
CA HIS A 339 -14.29 -15.77 3.86
C HIS A 339 -14.90 -15.09 5.10
N HIS A 340 -14.97 -15.79 6.23
CA HIS A 340 -15.42 -15.18 7.48
C HIS A 340 -14.43 -14.16 8.05
N VAL A 341 -13.12 -14.43 7.96
CA VAL A 341 -12.08 -13.44 8.30
C VAL A 341 -12.26 -12.20 7.43
N TYR A 342 -12.40 -12.36 6.11
CA TYR A 342 -12.66 -11.25 5.18
C TYR A 342 -13.87 -10.41 5.64
N ASN A 343 -15.00 -11.06 5.94
CA ASN A 343 -16.22 -10.37 6.39
C ASN A 343 -16.02 -9.60 7.71
N ILE A 344 -15.23 -10.14 8.65
CA ILE A 344 -14.90 -9.44 9.89
C ILE A 344 -14.04 -8.21 9.59
N LEU A 345 -13.01 -8.34 8.76
CA LEU A 345 -12.13 -7.22 8.42
C LEU A 345 -12.88 -6.11 7.68
N ASP A 346 -13.75 -6.47 6.74
CA ASP A 346 -14.61 -5.51 6.02
C ASP A 346 -15.55 -4.75 6.98
N ARG A 347 -16.10 -5.43 8.00
CA ARG A 347 -16.89 -4.78 9.06
C ARG A 347 -16.04 -3.81 9.90
N ILE A 348 -14.78 -4.13 10.21
CA ILE A 348 -13.89 -3.22 10.94
C ILE A 348 -13.63 -1.96 10.12
N VAL A 349 -13.28 -2.11 8.84
CA VAL A 349 -12.98 -0.98 7.95
C VAL A 349 -14.19 -0.08 7.72
N LYS A 350 -15.39 -0.64 7.59
CA LYS A 350 -16.64 0.12 7.42
C LYS A 350 -17.06 0.92 8.66
N ASN A 351 -16.49 0.65 9.83
CA ASN A 351 -16.79 1.36 11.07
C ASN A 351 -15.78 2.50 11.37
N ASP A 352 -15.09 3.01 10.34
CA ASP A 352 -14.12 4.11 10.43
C ASP A 352 -13.10 3.92 11.58
N PRO A 353 -12.19 2.94 11.45
CA PRO A 353 -11.23 2.62 12.50
C PRO A 353 -10.26 3.78 12.78
N ASP A 354 -9.85 3.92 14.04
CA ASP A 354 -8.82 4.87 14.44
C ASP A 354 -7.43 4.47 13.89
N ALA A 355 -6.49 5.41 13.90
CA ALA A 355 -5.14 5.23 13.39
C ALA A 355 -4.40 4.00 14.00
N GLY A 356 -4.60 3.73 15.29
CA GLY A 356 -4.01 2.57 15.96
C GLY A 356 -4.61 1.25 15.48
N THR A 357 -5.93 1.21 15.30
CA THR A 357 -6.63 0.05 14.73
C THR A 357 -6.20 -0.23 13.29
N ILE A 358 -6.04 0.79 12.45
CA ILE A 358 -5.58 0.63 11.05
C ILE A 358 -4.18 -0.02 11.00
N LEU A 359 -3.23 0.47 11.80
CA LEU A 359 -1.89 -0.11 11.85
C LEU A 359 -1.90 -1.57 12.30
N ARG A 360 -2.70 -1.88 13.33
CA ARG A 360 -2.83 -3.24 13.84
C ARG A 360 -3.43 -4.17 12.79
N LEU A 361 -4.45 -3.70 12.07
CA LEU A 361 -5.10 -4.42 10.98
C LEU A 361 -4.10 -4.78 9.86
N ILE A 362 -3.35 -3.79 9.35
CA ILE A 362 -2.36 -4.00 8.28
C ILE A 362 -1.27 -4.99 8.74
N ARG A 363 -0.79 -4.87 9.99
CA ARG A 363 0.19 -5.79 10.56
C ARG A 363 -0.37 -7.21 10.68
N TRP A 364 -1.63 -7.35 11.10
CA TRP A 364 -2.28 -8.64 11.26
C TRP A 364 -2.45 -9.35 9.91
N ILE A 365 -2.90 -8.65 8.86
CA ILE A 365 -3.08 -9.22 7.52
C ILE A 365 -1.79 -9.82 6.96
N ARG A 366 -0.67 -9.10 7.06
CA ARG A 366 0.64 -9.64 6.66
C ARG A 366 1.06 -10.86 7.47
N THR A 367 0.76 -10.85 8.77
CA THR A 367 1.03 -11.99 9.64
C THR A 367 0.16 -13.18 9.25
N TYR A 368 -1.12 -12.94 8.94
CA TYR A 368 -2.07 -13.96 8.49
C TYR A 368 -1.58 -14.66 7.23
N TYR A 369 -1.28 -13.93 6.15
CA TYR A 369 -0.81 -14.53 4.90
C TYR A 369 0.53 -15.25 5.08
N LYS A 370 1.46 -14.68 5.86
CA LYS A 370 2.74 -15.31 6.18
C LYS A 370 2.56 -16.62 6.93
N ARG A 371 1.64 -16.69 7.91
CA ARG A 371 1.33 -17.91 8.67
C ARG A 371 0.59 -18.93 7.81
N MET A 372 -0.39 -18.50 7.00
CA MET A 372 -1.08 -19.37 6.03
C MET A 372 -0.09 -20.05 5.07
N ASN A 373 0.88 -19.31 4.56
CA ASN A 373 1.90 -19.85 3.66
C ASN A 373 2.91 -20.75 4.40
N LYS A 374 3.47 -20.29 5.53
CA LYS A 374 4.56 -21.03 6.22
C LYS A 374 4.09 -22.21 7.07
N GLU A 375 3.02 -22.03 7.85
CA GLU A 375 2.53 -23.02 8.80
C GLU A 375 1.56 -23.99 8.12
N ILE A 376 0.61 -23.44 7.35
CA ILE A 376 -0.50 -24.21 6.76
C ILE A 376 -0.17 -24.69 5.32
N ARG A 377 0.87 -24.13 4.69
CA ARG A 377 1.35 -24.48 3.33
C ARG A 377 0.33 -24.21 2.22
N ILE A 378 -0.45 -23.14 2.36
CA ILE A 378 -1.44 -22.72 1.37
C ILE A 378 -0.93 -21.46 0.67
N SER A 379 -0.97 -21.46 -0.67
CA SER A 379 -0.62 -20.29 -1.46
C SER A 379 -1.70 -19.22 -1.34
N GLU A 380 -1.27 -17.96 -1.37
CA GLU A 380 -2.16 -16.80 -1.34
C GLU A 380 -3.13 -16.80 -2.54
N ASP A 381 -2.75 -17.40 -3.67
CA ASP A 381 -3.57 -17.47 -4.90
C ASP A 381 -4.87 -18.26 -4.73
N ILE A 382 -4.97 -19.10 -3.70
CA ILE A 382 -6.15 -19.92 -3.44
C ILE A 382 -7.10 -19.19 -2.47
N LEU A 383 -6.61 -18.17 -1.76
CA LEU A 383 -7.36 -17.43 -0.77
C LEU A 383 -8.15 -16.30 -1.44
N GLU A 384 -9.37 -16.63 -1.88
CA GLU A 384 -10.30 -15.67 -2.50
C GLU A 384 -11.52 -15.45 -1.59
N PRO A 385 -12.00 -14.21 -1.42
CA PRO A 385 -11.47 -12.95 -1.96
C PRO A 385 -10.24 -12.45 -1.17
N PRO A 386 -9.29 -11.73 -1.81
CA PRO A 386 -8.15 -11.16 -1.09
C PRO A 386 -8.64 -10.24 0.03
N LEU A 387 -8.07 -10.38 1.23
CA LEU A 387 -8.35 -9.52 2.37
C LEU A 387 -8.24 -8.04 1.96
N LEU A 388 -9.25 -7.24 2.33
CA LEU A 388 -9.38 -5.81 1.98
C LEU A 388 -9.54 -5.50 0.48
N ASP A 389 -9.76 -6.49 -0.38
CA ASP A 389 -9.88 -6.31 -1.83
C ASP A 389 -8.63 -5.68 -2.49
N GLY A 390 -7.45 -5.83 -1.87
CA GLY A 390 -6.22 -5.17 -2.32
C GLY A 390 -6.12 -3.68 -1.98
N ARG A 391 -7.04 -3.13 -1.18
CA ARG A 391 -7.05 -1.72 -0.72
C ARG A 391 -6.10 -1.43 0.45
N GLU A 392 -5.04 -2.23 0.61
CA GLU A 392 -4.04 -2.01 1.68
C GLU A 392 -3.36 -0.65 1.55
N GLN A 393 -3.07 -0.19 0.32
CA GLN A 393 -2.48 1.14 0.12
C GLN A 393 -3.46 2.26 0.47
N ASP A 394 -4.75 2.09 0.19
CA ASP A 394 -5.76 3.10 0.52
C ASP A 394 -5.88 3.26 2.04
N LEU A 395 -5.89 2.16 2.80
CA LEU A 395 -5.85 2.18 4.26
C LEU A 395 -4.57 2.81 4.82
N ILE A 396 -3.43 2.61 4.16
CA ILE A 396 -2.19 3.31 4.53
C ILE A 396 -2.34 4.81 4.30
N ASN A 397 -2.92 5.22 3.17
CA ASN A 397 -3.15 6.64 2.87
C ASN A 397 -4.13 7.27 3.86
N ASP A 398 -5.20 6.56 4.22
CA ASP A 398 -6.17 7.01 5.23
C ASP A 398 -5.50 7.15 6.61
N TYR A 399 -4.65 6.20 6.99
CA TYR A 399 -3.83 6.31 8.20
C TYR A 399 -2.91 7.52 8.16
N LEU A 400 -2.17 7.73 7.07
CA LEU A 400 -1.27 8.89 6.92
C LEU A 400 -2.03 10.21 7.00
N LYS A 401 -3.22 10.27 6.40
CA LYS A 401 -4.10 11.43 6.50
C LYS A 401 -4.56 11.68 7.93
N LEU A 402 -4.98 10.64 8.67
CA LEU A 402 -5.36 10.78 10.07
C LEU A 402 -4.19 11.26 10.94
N VAL A 403 -2.97 10.78 10.68
CA VAL A 403 -1.76 11.25 11.36
C VAL A 403 -1.49 12.72 11.03
N ARG A 404 -1.55 13.10 9.75
CA ARG A 404 -1.38 14.49 9.31
C ARG A 404 -2.40 15.40 9.97
N ASP A 405 -3.69 15.09 9.87
CA ASP A 405 -4.78 15.88 10.44
C ASP A 405 -4.64 16.04 11.97
N LEU A 406 -4.14 14.99 12.63
CA LEU A 406 -3.83 15.05 14.06
C LEU A 406 -2.66 16.00 14.33
N VAL A 407 -1.50 15.78 13.71
CA VAL A 407 -0.29 16.60 13.92
C VAL A 407 -0.57 18.06 13.59
N ASP A 408 -1.23 18.33 12.46
CA ASP A 408 -1.64 19.67 12.02
C ASP A 408 -2.54 20.33 13.08
N LYS A 409 -3.61 19.67 13.53
CA LYS A 409 -4.48 20.22 14.58
C LYS A 409 -3.73 20.58 15.86
N TRP A 410 -2.81 19.72 16.32
CA TRP A 410 -2.03 20.02 17.51
C TRP A 410 -1.05 21.17 17.28
N MET A 411 -0.41 21.22 16.11
CA MET A 411 0.53 22.27 15.72
C MET A 411 -0.16 23.62 15.57
N MET A 412 -1.35 23.68 14.95
CA MET A 412 -2.16 24.89 14.86
C MET A 412 -2.54 25.42 16.25
N ASN A 413 -3.03 24.56 17.16
CA ASN A 413 -3.39 24.99 18.51
C ASN A 413 -2.18 25.53 19.29
N LEU A 414 -1.01 24.92 19.10
CA LEU A 414 0.25 25.37 19.69
C LEU A 414 0.66 26.73 19.13
N MET A 415 0.61 26.88 17.80
CA MET A 415 0.95 28.10 17.09
C MET A 415 0.01 29.25 17.41
N ASP A 416 -1.29 29.00 17.55
CA ASP A 416 -2.26 30.04 17.96
C ASP A 416 -1.90 30.62 19.33
N GLY A 417 -1.43 29.80 20.27
CA GLY A 417 -0.95 30.26 21.57
C GLY A 417 0.36 31.06 21.47
N GLU A 418 1.37 30.49 20.83
CA GLU A 418 2.71 31.09 20.72
C GLU A 418 2.70 32.40 19.92
N THR A 419 1.98 32.45 18.80
CA THR A 419 1.86 33.65 17.98
C THR A 419 1.07 34.75 18.68
N LYS A 420 0.04 34.39 19.46
CA LYS A 420 -0.68 35.34 20.30
C LYS A 420 0.23 35.94 21.36
N ASP A 421 0.99 35.11 22.09
CA ASP A 421 1.94 35.59 23.10
C ASP A 421 3.01 36.50 22.45
N PHE A 422 3.49 36.17 21.25
CA PHE A 422 4.45 36.97 20.47
C PHE A 422 3.90 38.35 20.03
N ILE A 423 2.60 38.43 19.71
CA ILE A 423 1.94 39.68 19.29
C ILE A 423 1.57 40.53 20.50
N GLU A 424 0.97 39.93 21.53
CA GLU A 424 0.44 40.65 22.70
C GLU A 424 1.55 41.06 23.67
N ARG A 425 2.59 40.24 23.82
CA ARG A 425 3.77 40.50 24.67
C ARG A 425 3.39 40.94 26.09
N SER A 426 2.35 40.31 26.64
CA SER A 426 1.77 40.65 27.94
C SER A 426 2.63 40.22 29.14
N LYS A 427 3.56 39.30 28.91
CA LYS A 427 4.56 38.78 29.85
C LYS A 427 5.92 38.70 29.16
N ALA A 428 7.00 38.62 29.92
CA ALA A 428 8.32 38.33 29.35
C ALA A 428 8.38 36.87 28.81
N PRO A 429 9.24 36.57 27.83
CA PRO A 429 9.50 35.20 27.39
C PRO A 429 9.97 34.28 28.53
N GLU A 430 9.89 32.97 28.31
CA GLU A 430 10.38 32.01 29.31
C GLU A 430 11.90 32.02 29.37
N GLU A 431 12.44 31.98 30.58
CA GLU A 431 13.88 32.02 30.83
C GLU A 431 14.37 30.64 31.29
N ALA A 432 15.38 30.11 30.60
CA ALA A 432 16.05 28.87 30.95
C ALA A 432 17.56 29.14 31.10
N GLY A 433 18.03 29.29 32.34
CA GLY A 433 19.35 29.84 32.60
C GLY A 433 19.34 31.34 32.29
N ASP A 434 20.26 31.80 31.45
CA ASP A 434 20.27 33.19 30.97
C ASP A 434 19.54 33.35 29.61
N LEU A 435 19.06 32.26 29.00
CA LEU A 435 18.52 32.29 27.64
C LEU A 435 16.99 32.39 27.60
N TYR A 436 16.47 33.19 26.68
CA TYR A 436 15.03 33.26 26.42
C TYR A 436 14.56 32.20 25.43
N TYR A 437 13.37 31.67 25.66
CA TYR A 437 12.74 30.64 24.84
C TYR A 437 11.22 30.83 24.73
N LEU A 438 10.69 30.22 23.68
CA LEU A 438 9.28 29.94 23.53
C LEU A 438 8.95 28.57 24.15
N SER A 439 7.70 28.37 24.57
CA SER A 439 7.29 27.15 25.26
C SER A 439 6.95 26.01 24.30
N GLY A 440 6.64 26.34 23.04
CA GLY A 440 6.03 25.44 22.09
C GLY A 440 6.92 24.32 21.54
N SER A 441 8.22 24.56 21.34
CA SER A 441 9.11 23.58 20.68
C SER A 441 9.13 22.20 21.35
N VAL A 442 9.12 22.16 22.68
CA VAL A 442 9.14 20.91 23.46
C VAL A 442 7.85 20.12 23.23
N TYR A 443 6.69 20.79 23.20
CA TYR A 443 5.40 20.15 22.95
C TYR A 443 5.30 19.65 21.50
N MET A 444 5.75 20.45 20.53
CA MET A 444 5.82 20.06 19.12
C MET A 444 6.58 18.75 18.94
N PHE A 445 7.81 18.66 19.46
CA PHE A 445 8.61 17.44 19.31
C PHE A 445 8.10 16.27 20.14
N LYS A 446 7.37 16.52 21.24
CA LYS A 446 6.67 15.45 21.97
C LYS A 446 5.58 14.80 21.11
N ILE A 447 4.78 15.60 20.40
CA ILE A 447 3.71 15.12 19.52
C ILE A 447 4.30 14.36 18.32
N VAL A 448 5.32 14.94 17.67
CA VAL A 448 5.98 14.34 16.51
C VAL A 448 6.63 13.00 16.88
N ASN A 449 7.38 12.96 17.99
CA ASN A 449 8.00 11.71 18.45
C ASN A 449 6.97 10.63 18.75
N GLN A 450 5.81 10.98 19.34
CA GLN A 450 4.75 10.02 19.59
C GLN A 450 4.23 9.36 18.30
N GLN A 451 4.02 10.13 17.23
CA GLN A 451 3.55 9.58 15.96
C GLN A 451 4.63 8.74 15.26
N ILE A 452 5.88 9.19 15.32
CA ILE A 452 7.04 8.43 14.82
C ILE A 452 7.18 7.09 15.55
N ASP A 453 7.04 7.07 16.87
CA ASP A 453 7.19 5.87 17.68
C ASP A 453 6.08 4.84 17.34
N VAL A 454 4.83 5.28 17.21
CA VAL A 454 3.70 4.44 16.77
C VAL A 454 3.95 3.86 15.36
N ALA A 455 4.47 4.66 14.44
CA ALA A 455 4.82 4.19 13.11
C ALA A 455 6.00 3.20 13.12
N ALA A 456 6.98 3.40 14.00
CA ALA A 456 8.13 2.50 14.17
C ALA A 456 7.72 1.13 14.72
N GLU A 457 6.79 1.09 15.68
CA GLU A 457 6.23 -0.15 16.25
C GLU A 457 5.49 -1.02 15.22
N SER A 458 5.06 -0.44 14.09
CA SER A 458 4.47 -1.19 12.98
C SER A 458 5.47 -2.15 12.31
N GLY A 459 6.78 -1.90 12.45
CA GLY A 459 7.85 -2.64 11.77
C GLY A 459 7.90 -2.41 10.26
N GLN A 460 7.23 -1.38 9.75
CA GLN A 460 7.17 -1.08 8.31
C GLN A 460 7.96 0.18 7.98
N GLY A 461 9.18 0.00 7.43
CA GLY A 461 10.06 1.12 7.08
C GLY A 461 9.43 2.14 6.11
N LYS A 462 8.54 1.70 5.21
CA LYS A 462 7.78 2.62 4.33
C LYS A 462 6.82 3.52 5.12
N ILE A 463 5.98 2.93 5.98
CA ILE A 463 5.00 3.70 6.77
C ILE A 463 5.72 4.68 7.69
N LEU A 464 6.82 4.26 8.32
CA LEU A 464 7.64 5.14 9.14
C LEU A 464 8.19 6.32 8.33
N ALA A 465 8.74 6.09 7.14
CA ALA A 465 9.21 7.16 6.27
C ALA A 465 8.10 8.12 5.85
N ASP A 466 6.94 7.59 5.49
CA ASP A 466 5.79 8.41 5.08
C ASP A 466 5.25 9.24 6.26
N VAL A 467 5.21 8.70 7.49
CA VAL A 467 4.81 9.45 8.70
C VAL A 467 5.80 10.55 9.05
N VAL A 468 7.11 10.28 8.98
CA VAL A 468 8.14 11.30 9.21
C VAL A 468 7.97 12.44 8.20
N LYS A 469 7.74 12.11 6.92
CA LYS A 469 7.51 13.09 5.89
C LYS A 469 6.31 14.00 6.19
N GLU A 470 5.15 13.44 6.54
CA GLU A 470 3.97 14.24 6.91
C GLU A 470 4.25 15.15 8.13
N CYS A 471 5.01 14.66 9.12
CA CYS A 471 5.42 15.50 10.25
C CYS A 471 6.34 16.65 9.83
N CYS A 472 7.30 16.39 8.95
CA CYS A 472 8.20 17.42 8.40
C CYS A 472 7.43 18.47 7.58
N GLU A 473 6.43 18.06 6.78
CA GLU A 473 5.58 19.00 6.04
C GLU A 473 4.89 20.00 6.98
N VAL A 474 4.31 19.52 8.09
CA VAL A 474 3.69 20.41 9.10
C VAL A 474 4.70 21.31 9.80
N MET A 475 5.93 20.84 10.06
CA MET A 475 7.01 21.68 10.59
C MET A 475 7.39 22.81 9.61
N LEU A 476 7.50 22.51 8.32
CA LEU A 476 7.82 23.51 7.29
C LEU A 476 6.73 24.59 7.19
N GLU A 477 5.45 24.18 7.26
CA GLU A 477 4.31 25.12 7.28
C GLU A 477 4.35 26.05 8.52
N THR A 478 4.74 25.49 9.67
CA THR A 478 4.91 26.24 10.93
C THR A 478 6.05 27.26 10.82
N GLN A 479 7.18 26.87 10.22
CA GLN A 479 8.31 27.76 9.99
C GLN A 479 7.95 28.91 9.05
N GLN A 480 7.17 28.64 8.00
CA GLN A 480 6.69 29.69 7.10
C GLN A 480 5.76 30.68 7.81
N THR A 481 4.94 30.19 8.74
CA THR A 481 4.07 31.03 9.58
C THR A 481 4.91 31.99 10.44
N TRP A 482 5.96 31.49 11.10
CA TRP A 482 6.90 32.33 11.84
C TRP A 482 7.61 33.37 10.97
N MET A 483 8.08 32.98 9.78
CA MET A 483 8.70 33.92 8.84
C MET A 483 7.78 35.06 8.44
N ASN A 484 6.50 34.77 8.22
CA ASN A 484 5.50 35.77 7.85
C ASN A 484 5.18 36.69 9.04
N LEU A 485 5.00 36.12 10.23
CA LEU A 485 4.69 36.88 11.45
C LEU A 485 5.83 37.82 11.83
N LEU A 486 7.07 37.34 11.80
CA LEU A 486 8.26 38.12 12.10
C LEU A 486 8.37 39.35 11.18
N LYS A 487 8.14 39.16 9.87
CA LYS A 487 8.13 40.25 8.89
C LYS A 487 7.01 41.27 9.16
N SER A 488 5.81 40.80 9.50
CA SER A 488 4.68 41.70 9.78
C SER A 488 4.89 42.50 11.05
N GLU A 489 5.38 41.87 12.12
CA GLU A 489 5.63 42.53 13.41
C GLU A 489 6.81 43.50 13.33
N LEU A 490 7.89 43.15 12.64
CA LEU A 490 8.99 44.08 12.38
C LEU A 490 8.51 45.33 11.63
N LYS A 491 7.67 45.15 10.61
CA LYS A 491 7.10 46.28 9.86
C LYS A 491 6.27 47.19 10.76
N ARG A 492 5.42 46.61 11.62
CA ARG A 492 4.63 47.38 12.61
C ARG A 492 5.52 48.10 13.61
N GLN A 493 6.56 47.43 14.11
CA GLN A 493 7.52 47.99 15.05
C GLN A 493 8.23 49.24 14.48
N ILE A 494 8.59 49.21 13.19
CA ILE A 494 9.29 50.32 12.53
C ILE A 494 8.33 51.44 12.12
N GLU A 495 7.18 51.12 11.53
CA GLU A 495 6.27 52.12 10.95
C GLU A 495 5.34 52.77 11.99
N LYS A 496 4.97 52.03 13.04
CA LYS A 496 3.98 52.43 14.06
C LYS A 496 4.45 52.02 15.47
N PRO A 497 5.60 52.53 15.94
CA PRO A 497 6.17 52.14 17.23
C PRO A 497 5.26 52.44 18.44
N ASP A 498 4.37 53.42 18.33
CA ASP A 498 3.43 53.79 19.40
C ASP A 498 2.19 52.87 19.49
N GLU A 499 1.93 52.06 18.46
CA GLU A 499 0.76 51.15 18.38
C GLU A 499 1.11 49.69 18.71
N VAL A 500 2.37 49.41 19.08
CA VAL A 500 2.87 48.06 19.36
C VAL A 500 3.27 47.90 20.83
N PRO A 501 3.02 46.74 21.45
CA PRO A 501 3.45 46.51 22.83
C PRO A 501 4.98 46.40 22.92
N PRO A 502 5.58 46.74 24.08
CA PRO A 502 7.02 46.60 24.31
C PRO A 502 7.45 45.11 24.31
N GLY A 503 8.77 44.85 24.37
CA GLY A 503 9.31 43.49 24.48
C GLY A 503 9.49 42.73 23.16
N PHE A 504 9.38 43.41 22.00
CA PHE A 504 9.55 42.76 20.70
C PHE A 504 10.93 42.10 20.55
N VAL A 505 11.99 42.78 20.99
CA VAL A 505 13.37 42.26 20.97
C VAL A 505 13.47 40.95 21.74
N ASP A 506 12.95 40.90 22.97
CA ASP A 506 13.03 39.73 23.83
C ASP A 506 12.34 38.53 23.19
N TYR A 507 11.16 38.73 22.60
CA TYR A 507 10.43 37.69 21.89
C TYR A 507 11.12 37.24 20.59
N VAL A 508 11.80 38.15 19.87
CA VAL A 508 12.60 37.77 18.69
C VAL A 508 13.83 36.95 19.09
N ILE A 509 14.47 37.27 20.23
CA ILE A 509 15.56 36.46 20.80
C ILE A 509 15.03 35.08 21.20
N ALA A 510 13.89 35.03 21.90
CA ALA A 510 13.24 33.80 22.32
C ALA A 510 12.93 32.88 21.13
N LEU A 511 12.35 33.45 20.06
CA LEU A 511 12.10 32.74 18.81
C LEU A 511 13.42 32.22 18.22
N ALA A 512 14.44 33.06 18.08
CA ALA A 512 15.71 32.67 17.46
C ALA A 512 16.36 31.47 18.19
N ASN A 513 16.38 31.51 19.52
CA ASN A 513 16.89 30.42 20.34
C ASN A 513 16.06 29.15 20.22
N ASP A 514 14.74 29.29 20.22
CA ASP A 514 13.82 28.17 20.12
C ASP A 514 13.93 27.45 18.77
N GLN A 515 14.20 28.18 17.69
CA GLN A 515 14.44 27.59 16.37
C GLN A 515 15.79 26.83 16.31
N ILE A 516 16.83 27.29 17.01
CA ILE A 516 18.08 26.50 17.16
C ILE A 516 17.79 25.20 17.91
N ARG A 517 17.04 25.28 19.02
CA ARG A 517 16.62 24.09 19.78
C ARG A 517 15.79 23.12 18.93
N CYS A 518 14.90 23.62 18.07
CA CYS A 518 14.15 22.79 17.13
C CYS A 518 15.07 22.08 16.13
N ALA A 519 16.14 22.73 15.66
CA ALA A 519 17.14 22.09 14.81
C ALA A 519 17.86 20.96 15.56
N ASP A 520 18.27 21.19 16.81
CA ASP A 520 18.90 20.17 17.66
C ASP A 520 17.97 18.96 17.90
N PHE A 521 16.70 19.19 18.22
CA PHE A 521 15.71 18.11 18.35
C PHE A 521 15.49 17.34 17.04
N THR A 522 15.56 18.02 15.89
CA THR A 522 15.48 17.35 14.57
C THR A 522 16.67 16.41 14.36
N ASP A 523 17.88 16.85 14.74
CA ASP A 523 19.09 16.03 14.67
C ASP A 523 19.06 14.83 15.63
N GLU A 524 18.50 15.01 16.83
CA GLU A 524 18.26 13.90 17.76
C GLU A 524 17.33 12.83 17.17
N VAL A 525 16.23 13.24 16.52
CA VAL A 525 15.31 12.32 15.83
C VAL A 525 16.03 11.58 14.69
N LEU A 526 16.83 12.30 13.90
CA LEU A 526 17.62 11.73 12.80
C LEU A 526 18.57 10.63 13.30
N ASN A 527 19.34 10.92 14.35
CA ASN A 527 20.29 10.00 14.94
C ASN A 527 19.62 8.77 15.57
N ARG A 528 18.42 8.95 16.15
CA ARG A 528 17.62 7.88 16.75
C ARG A 528 17.06 6.91 15.71
N LEU A 529 16.57 7.42 14.57
CA LEU A 529 15.92 6.61 13.54
C LEU A 529 16.92 5.92 12.58
N GLY A 530 18.09 6.53 12.36
CA GLY A 530 19.09 6.04 11.41
C GLY A 530 19.44 4.53 11.52
N PRO A 531 19.68 3.97 12.72
CA PRO A 531 20.00 2.56 12.90
C PRO A 531 18.84 1.57 12.66
N LEU A 532 17.59 2.04 12.68
CA LEU A 532 16.39 1.18 12.64
C LEU A 532 15.91 0.87 11.22
N LEU A 533 16.54 1.47 10.20
CA LEU A 533 16.02 1.53 8.84
C LEU A 533 16.96 0.89 7.82
N SER A 534 16.38 0.38 6.74
CA SER A 534 17.16 0.02 5.55
C SER A 534 17.70 1.27 4.86
N GLU A 535 18.76 1.12 4.07
CA GLU A 535 19.42 2.23 3.37
C GLU A 535 18.46 3.07 2.52
N LYS A 536 17.47 2.43 1.88
CA LYS A 536 16.45 3.11 1.06
C LYS A 536 15.62 4.11 1.88
N TYR A 537 15.04 3.67 3.00
CA TYR A 537 14.14 4.52 3.80
C TYR A 537 14.93 5.50 4.68
N ARG A 538 16.14 5.13 5.08
CA ARG A 538 17.06 6.02 5.78
C ARG A 538 17.38 7.26 4.96
N ASN A 539 17.70 7.11 3.67
CA ASN A 539 18.01 8.26 2.82
C ASN A 539 16.82 9.21 2.65
N GLN A 540 15.60 8.68 2.55
CA GLN A 540 14.39 9.48 2.47
C GLN A 540 14.18 10.29 3.77
N ILE A 541 14.15 9.60 4.91
CA ILE A 541 13.98 10.24 6.24
C ILE A 541 15.07 11.28 6.50
N ASN A 542 16.32 10.98 6.14
CA ASN A 542 17.42 11.92 6.29
C ASN A 542 17.18 13.20 5.48
N ASN A 543 16.77 13.08 4.21
CA ASN A 543 16.50 14.25 3.38
C ASN A 543 15.36 15.10 3.96
N ASP A 544 14.26 14.46 4.37
CA ASP A 544 13.07 15.15 4.88
C ASP A 544 13.37 15.89 6.20
N LEU A 545 14.11 15.26 7.13
CA LEU A 545 14.52 15.88 8.40
C LEU A 545 15.60 16.95 8.20
N GLU A 546 16.56 16.75 7.29
CA GLU A 546 17.55 17.78 6.96
C GLU A 546 16.91 19.03 6.35
N GLU A 547 15.85 18.87 5.56
CA GLU A 547 15.08 19.99 5.02
C GLU A 547 14.35 20.76 6.14
N ALA A 548 13.65 20.05 7.04
CA ALA A 548 13.02 20.67 8.20
C ALA A 548 14.04 21.40 9.10
N MET A 549 15.21 20.79 9.34
CA MET A 549 16.30 21.40 10.10
C MET A 549 16.83 22.69 9.45
N LYS A 550 17.07 22.68 8.12
CA LYS A 550 17.46 23.88 7.37
C LYS A 550 16.40 24.98 7.49
N GLY A 551 15.13 24.60 7.47
CA GLY A 551 14.01 25.51 7.66
C GLY A 551 14.04 26.21 9.03
N PHE A 552 14.22 25.47 10.13
CA PHE A 552 14.40 26.05 11.47
C PHE A 552 15.60 27.02 11.53
N LEU A 553 16.75 26.64 10.97
CA LEU A 553 17.92 27.51 10.89
C LEU A 553 17.67 28.79 10.05
N SER A 554 16.80 28.71 9.04
CA SER A 554 16.37 29.86 8.24
C SER A 554 15.55 30.84 9.08
N VAL A 555 14.60 30.35 9.89
CA VAL A 555 13.82 31.17 10.81
C VAL A 555 14.72 31.82 11.87
N ALA A 556 15.65 31.06 12.45
CA ALA A 556 16.63 31.60 13.41
C ALA A 556 17.48 32.73 12.79
N ARG A 557 17.93 32.54 11.54
CA ARG A 557 18.65 33.59 10.79
C ARG A 557 17.77 34.82 10.57
N ALA A 558 16.51 34.64 10.18
CA ALA A 558 15.59 35.75 9.95
C ALA A 558 15.30 36.54 11.25
N ALA A 559 15.14 35.85 12.38
CA ALA A 559 14.99 36.46 13.69
C ALA A 559 16.23 37.29 14.06
N LYS A 560 17.43 36.73 13.88
CA LYS A 560 18.69 37.46 14.09
C LYS A 560 18.83 38.66 13.15
N ASP A 561 18.45 38.53 11.88
CA ASP A 561 18.46 39.64 10.93
C ASP A 561 17.43 40.73 11.30
N THR A 562 16.29 40.33 11.88
CA THR A 562 15.26 41.24 12.42
C THR A 562 15.77 42.06 13.60
N LEU A 563 16.54 41.45 14.52
CA LEU A 563 17.21 42.18 15.60
C LEU A 563 18.13 43.27 15.03
N LEU A 564 18.91 42.93 14.00
CA LEU A 564 19.78 43.91 13.35
C LEU A 564 19.00 44.98 12.58
N ASP A 565 17.83 44.66 12.02
CA ASP A 565 16.97 45.66 11.36
C ASP A 565 16.48 46.71 12.37
N ILE A 566 16.17 46.32 13.61
CA ILE A 566 15.81 47.24 14.70
C ILE A 566 16.99 48.16 15.03
N VAL A 567 18.18 47.60 15.27
CA VAL A 567 19.39 48.39 15.58
C VAL A 567 19.66 49.40 14.47
N PHE A 568 19.70 48.95 13.22
CA PHE A 568 20.03 49.83 12.10
C PHE A 568 18.91 50.81 11.74
N ASN A 569 17.67 50.56 12.17
CA ASN A 569 16.60 51.55 12.07
C ASN A 569 16.88 52.78 12.94
N ASP A 570 17.34 52.58 14.17
CA ASP A 570 17.68 53.68 15.09
C ASP A 570 18.95 54.42 14.63
N LEU A 571 19.87 53.70 13.98
CA LEU A 571 21.10 54.27 13.44
C LEU A 571 20.90 55.04 12.12
N LYS A 572 19.72 54.99 11.48
CA LYS A 572 19.46 55.72 10.21
C LYS A 572 19.79 57.21 10.32
N LYS A 573 19.38 57.85 11.42
CA LYS A 573 19.62 59.28 11.62
C LYS A 573 21.12 59.60 11.80
N PRO A 574 21.87 58.96 12.71
CA PRO A 574 23.33 59.11 12.78
C PRO A 574 24.03 58.86 11.44
N PHE A 575 23.67 57.79 10.72
CA PHE A 575 24.26 57.50 9.40
C PHE A 575 23.94 58.59 8.35
N SER A 576 22.78 59.23 8.41
CA SER A 576 22.41 60.32 7.49
C SER A 576 23.27 61.59 7.64
N GLN A 577 23.95 61.75 8.78
CA GLN A 577 24.83 62.89 9.04
C GLN A 577 26.19 62.75 8.33
N PHE A 578 26.66 61.52 8.08
CA PHE A 578 27.99 61.27 7.51
C PHE A 578 28.20 62.00 6.18
N TYR A 579 29.42 62.54 6.04
CA TYR A 579 29.87 63.33 4.89
C TYR A 579 29.12 64.66 4.65
N THR A 580 28.12 65.01 5.48
CA THR A 580 27.43 66.30 5.44
C THR A 580 28.11 67.34 6.33
N SER A 581 27.56 68.56 6.42
CA SER A 581 28.09 69.60 7.32
C SER A 581 28.10 69.16 8.78
N ASP A 582 27.07 68.42 9.22
CA ASP A 582 26.91 67.97 10.60
C ASP A 582 28.01 66.97 10.96
N TRP A 583 28.35 66.06 10.04
CA TRP A 583 29.48 65.17 10.25
C TRP A 583 30.77 65.92 10.45
N TYR A 584 30.98 67.13 9.89
CA TYR A 584 32.20 67.91 10.15
C TYR A 584 32.21 68.63 11.53
N GLN A 585 31.04 68.86 12.13
CA GLN A 585 30.92 69.61 13.39
C GLN A 585 30.73 68.69 14.59
N GLU A 586 30.10 67.54 14.39
CA GLU A 586 29.74 66.56 15.41
C GLU A 586 30.50 65.24 15.24
N ASN A 587 30.34 64.31 16.19
CA ASN A 587 30.94 62.97 16.12
C ASN A 587 29.85 61.88 16.09
N PRO A 588 29.15 61.68 14.95
CA PRO A 588 28.12 60.64 14.84
C PRO A 588 28.67 59.22 14.93
N MET A 589 29.97 59.00 14.71
CA MET A 589 30.60 57.69 14.84
C MET A 589 30.56 57.18 16.29
N LEU A 590 30.87 58.03 17.27
CA LEU A 590 30.81 57.64 18.67
C LEU A 590 29.40 57.20 19.08
N LEU A 591 28.37 57.94 18.63
CA LEU A 591 26.98 57.61 18.89
C LEU A 591 26.61 56.24 18.29
N ILE A 592 27.01 55.97 17.04
CA ILE A 592 26.77 54.66 16.41
C ILE A 592 27.40 53.53 17.22
N ILE A 593 28.66 53.69 17.64
CA ILE A 593 29.38 52.63 18.37
C ILE A 593 28.75 52.35 19.73
N GLU A 594 28.41 53.37 20.52
CA GLU A 594 27.74 53.16 21.81
C GLU A 594 26.34 52.55 21.62
N THR A 595 25.54 53.00 20.64
CA THR A 595 24.23 52.39 20.37
C THR A 595 24.34 50.93 19.93
N VAL A 596 25.29 50.59 19.05
CA VAL A 596 25.54 49.20 18.66
C VAL A 596 25.94 48.35 19.87
N LYS A 597 26.82 48.88 20.72
CA LYS A 597 27.33 48.20 21.91
C LYS A 597 26.23 47.93 22.93
N ASP A 598 25.34 48.90 23.18
CA ASP A 598 24.21 48.73 24.10
C ASP A 598 23.29 47.61 23.62
N TYR A 599 22.85 47.67 22.36
CA TYR A 599 21.98 46.65 21.78
C TYR A 599 22.63 45.26 21.74
N THR A 600 23.89 45.15 21.30
CA THR A 600 24.52 43.83 21.18
C THR A 600 24.84 43.24 22.55
N PHE A 601 25.13 44.06 23.55
CA PHE A 601 25.27 43.59 24.93
C PHE A 601 23.95 42.99 25.45
N ASP A 602 22.84 43.69 25.26
CA ASP A 602 21.51 43.22 25.69
C ASP A 602 21.12 41.91 24.96
N PHE A 603 21.32 41.86 23.64
CA PHE A 603 21.03 40.66 22.86
C PHE A 603 21.89 39.48 23.32
N CYS A 604 23.20 39.69 23.47
CA CYS A 604 24.12 38.61 23.79
C CYS A 604 23.86 37.99 25.16
N THR A 605 23.25 38.72 26.10
CA THR A 605 22.91 38.14 27.40
C THR A 605 21.97 36.94 27.25
N HIS A 606 20.97 37.06 26.38
CA HIS A 606 19.88 36.09 26.26
C HIS A 606 19.91 35.21 25.00
N LEU A 607 20.87 35.41 24.10
CA LEU A 607 20.95 34.71 22.82
C LEU A 607 21.85 33.45 22.87
N ASN A 608 21.45 32.41 22.16
CA ASN A 608 22.20 31.16 22.01
C ASN A 608 23.62 31.42 21.46
N GLU A 609 24.62 30.66 21.93
CA GLU A 609 26.04 30.81 21.59
C GLU A 609 26.30 30.82 20.08
N TYR A 610 25.66 29.92 19.33
CA TYR A 610 25.82 29.86 17.86
C TYR A 610 25.39 31.15 17.15
N LEU A 611 24.32 31.78 17.65
CA LEU A 611 23.80 33.03 17.09
C LEU A 611 24.62 34.23 17.56
N ARG A 612 25.13 34.19 18.80
CA ARG A 612 26.01 35.18 19.41
C ARG A 612 27.30 35.35 18.61
N ASP A 613 27.93 34.25 18.22
CA ASP A 613 29.15 34.28 17.40
C ASP A 613 28.95 34.98 16.05
N LYS A 614 27.73 34.95 15.52
CA LYS A 614 27.40 35.50 14.20
C LYS A 614 26.88 36.93 14.27
N ILE A 615 26.29 37.35 15.39
CA ILE A 615 25.61 38.65 15.48
C ILE A 615 26.59 39.80 15.23
N MET A 616 27.79 39.75 15.83
CA MET A 616 28.79 40.81 15.69
C MET A 616 29.37 40.87 14.28
N THR A 617 29.62 39.72 13.65
CA THR A 617 30.09 39.66 12.25
C THR A 617 29.05 40.22 11.28
N ASN A 618 27.75 39.94 11.52
CA ASN A 618 26.69 40.52 10.70
C ASN A 618 26.44 42.01 10.99
N THR A 619 26.64 42.47 12.23
CA THR A 619 26.64 43.89 12.58
C THR A 619 27.77 44.63 11.84
N LEU A 620 28.99 44.06 11.81
CA LEU A 620 30.12 44.64 11.07
C LEU A 620 29.80 44.79 9.57
N GLU A 621 29.23 43.74 8.97
CA GLU A 621 28.84 43.77 7.56
C GLU A 621 27.83 44.90 7.27
N ARG A 622 26.75 44.99 8.07
CA ARG A 622 25.75 46.05 7.93
C ARG A 622 26.32 47.44 8.20
N PHE A 623 27.24 47.56 9.16
CA PHE A 623 27.94 48.81 9.46
C PHE A 623 28.75 49.30 8.25
N ILE A 624 29.54 48.42 7.61
CA ILE A 624 30.34 48.78 6.44
C ILE A 624 29.45 49.21 5.28
N ILE A 625 28.37 48.46 5.03
CA ILE A 625 27.37 48.80 4.00
C ILE A 625 26.79 50.19 4.28
N ALA A 626 26.27 50.45 5.49
CA ALA A 626 25.69 51.73 5.85
C ALA A 626 26.69 52.89 5.78
N TYR A 627 27.95 52.67 6.17
CA TYR A 627 29.01 53.68 6.11
C TYR A 627 29.40 54.06 4.67
N ILE A 628 29.38 53.08 3.75
CA ILE A 628 29.61 53.32 2.31
C ILE A 628 28.39 53.99 1.67
N GLU A 629 27.18 53.50 1.95
CA GLU A 629 25.94 54.09 1.42
C GLU A 629 25.77 55.55 1.85
N ALA A 630 26.21 55.90 3.05
CA ALA A 630 26.17 57.27 3.54
C ALA A 630 26.96 58.27 2.66
N MET A 631 27.93 57.82 1.84
CA MET A 631 28.61 58.70 0.86
C MET A 631 27.64 59.31 -0.16
N ARG A 632 26.46 58.70 -0.33
CA ARG A 632 25.40 59.14 -1.24
C ARG A 632 24.36 60.03 -0.54
N ASN A 633 24.53 60.34 0.75
CA ASN A 633 23.62 61.18 1.51
C ASN A 633 23.39 62.54 0.82
N LYS A 634 22.16 63.07 0.97
CA LYS A 634 21.82 64.40 0.47
C LYS A 634 22.62 65.45 1.25
N GLY A 635 23.46 66.21 0.54
CA GLY A 635 24.34 67.20 1.15
C GLY A 635 25.74 66.69 1.46
N ALA A 636 26.05 65.42 1.15
CA ALA A 636 27.40 64.89 1.26
C ALA A 636 28.39 65.68 0.38
N LYS A 637 29.53 66.07 0.96
CA LYS A 637 30.67 66.70 0.29
C LYS A 637 31.97 66.32 0.99
N PHE A 638 32.96 65.91 0.22
CA PHE A 638 34.31 65.61 0.72
C PHE A 638 35.15 66.88 0.68
N LYS A 639 35.36 67.51 1.84
CA LYS A 639 36.16 68.72 2.02
C LYS A 639 37.61 68.36 2.31
N LYS A 640 38.53 68.59 1.37
CA LYS A 640 39.95 68.25 1.58
C LYS A 640 40.72 69.36 2.32
N PRO A 641 41.67 69.04 3.22
CA PRO A 641 42.11 67.70 3.64
C PRO A 641 41.29 67.10 4.80
N GLU A 642 40.39 67.85 5.42
CA GLU A 642 39.68 67.49 6.65
C GLU A 642 38.92 66.15 6.56
N CYS A 643 38.27 65.88 5.43
CA CYS A 643 37.55 64.64 5.16
C CYS A 643 38.43 63.38 5.28
N VAL A 644 39.67 63.45 4.77
CA VAL A 644 40.61 62.32 4.76
C VAL A 644 40.97 61.95 6.20
N THR A 645 41.35 62.94 7.01
CA THR A 645 41.66 62.73 8.44
C THR A 645 40.46 62.17 9.20
N ARG A 646 39.24 62.64 8.88
CA ARG A 646 38.02 62.23 9.58
C ARG A 646 37.61 60.78 9.26
N ILE A 647 37.70 60.36 7.99
CA ILE A 647 37.46 58.95 7.61
C ILE A 647 38.45 58.03 8.33
N VAL A 648 39.72 58.41 8.45
CA VAL A 648 40.72 57.63 9.19
C VAL A 648 40.36 57.51 10.67
N ASN A 649 39.93 58.59 11.31
CA ASN A 649 39.49 58.57 12.72
C ASN A 649 38.26 57.67 12.92
N ASP A 650 37.25 57.80 12.06
CA ASP A 650 36.04 57.00 12.06
C ASP A 650 36.36 55.50 11.92
N ARG A 651 37.19 55.17 10.92
CA ARG A 651 37.65 53.80 10.66
C ARG A 651 38.41 53.22 11.85
N THR A 652 39.27 54.02 12.47
CA THR A 652 40.08 53.59 13.63
C THR A 652 39.21 53.32 14.84
N THR A 653 38.20 54.18 15.08
CA THR A 653 37.24 54.03 16.17
C THR A 653 36.40 52.76 15.99
N ALA A 654 35.83 52.56 14.78
CA ALA A 654 35.06 51.37 14.47
C ALA A 654 35.90 50.09 14.53
N TYR A 655 37.14 50.12 14.00
CA TYR A 655 38.05 48.98 14.07
C TYR A 655 38.35 48.57 15.52
N ALA A 656 38.66 49.54 16.39
CA ALA A 656 38.96 49.29 17.80
C ALA A 656 37.77 48.68 18.57
N PHE A 657 36.54 49.03 18.19
CA PHE A 657 35.33 48.40 18.75
C PHE A 657 35.17 46.96 18.25
N PHE A 658 35.12 46.74 16.93
CA PHE A 658 34.87 45.40 16.38
C PHE A 658 35.99 44.41 16.67
N GLN A 659 37.24 44.86 16.89
CA GLN A 659 38.36 44.01 17.29
C GLN A 659 38.14 43.30 18.64
N GLN A 660 37.28 43.84 19.50
CA GLN A 660 36.95 43.23 20.79
C GLN A 660 36.11 41.95 20.63
N HIS A 661 35.45 41.78 19.48
CA HIS A 661 34.49 40.71 19.23
C HIS A 661 34.81 39.84 18.02
N ILE A 662 35.59 40.35 17.06
CA ILE A 662 35.84 39.69 15.76
C ILE A 662 37.34 39.44 15.59
N PRO A 663 37.77 38.23 15.13
CA PRO A 663 39.16 37.93 14.86
C PRO A 663 39.79 38.92 13.86
N SER A 664 41.04 39.34 14.12
CA SER A 664 41.72 40.38 13.32
C SER A 664 41.81 40.06 11.83
N LYS A 665 41.88 38.80 11.44
CA LYS A 665 41.93 38.38 10.03
C LYS A 665 40.64 38.74 9.28
N GLU A 666 39.49 38.42 9.87
CA GLU A 666 38.18 38.73 9.28
C GLU A 666 37.92 40.23 9.28
N LEU A 667 38.28 40.90 10.38
CA LEU A 667 38.19 42.34 10.51
C LEU A 667 39.01 43.08 9.44
N ASN A 668 40.26 42.65 9.21
CA ASN A 668 41.13 43.26 8.20
C ASN A 668 40.55 43.12 6.78
N ASN A 669 39.97 41.97 6.45
CA ASN A 669 39.35 41.76 5.13
C ASN A 669 38.15 42.70 4.92
N SER A 670 37.31 42.87 5.93
CA SER A 670 36.14 43.75 5.87
C SER A 670 36.54 45.23 5.79
N PHE A 671 37.56 45.65 6.55
CA PHE A 671 38.05 47.04 6.55
C PHE A 671 38.98 47.39 5.38
N ASP A 672 39.54 46.40 4.65
CA ASP A 672 40.32 46.63 3.43
C ASP A 672 39.50 47.37 2.37
N LEU A 673 38.20 47.08 2.27
CA LEU A 673 37.30 47.80 1.38
C LEU A 673 37.23 49.29 1.74
N LEU A 674 36.97 49.60 3.02
CA LEU A 674 36.94 50.99 3.49
C LEU A 674 38.29 51.70 3.30
N ALA A 675 39.41 50.97 3.45
CA ALA A 675 40.74 51.51 3.21
C ALA A 675 40.96 51.88 1.73
N ARG A 676 40.55 51.03 0.80
CA ARG A 676 40.67 51.31 -0.64
C ARG A 676 39.73 52.41 -1.11
N ILE A 677 38.51 52.47 -0.57
CA ILE A 677 37.59 53.59 -0.82
C ILE A 677 38.19 54.90 -0.27
N HIS A 678 38.76 54.87 0.93
CA HIS A 678 39.46 56.02 1.50
C HIS A 678 40.63 56.48 0.59
N THR A 679 41.45 55.55 0.07
CA THR A 679 42.49 55.88 -0.91
C THR A 679 41.91 56.61 -2.11
N LEU A 680 40.79 56.14 -2.68
CA LEU A 680 40.13 56.78 -3.82
C LEU A 680 39.64 58.21 -3.51
N VAL A 681 39.16 58.45 -2.29
CA VAL A 681 38.78 59.80 -1.82
C VAL A 681 40.02 60.69 -1.73
N GLU A 682 41.12 60.19 -1.19
CA GLU A 682 42.39 60.92 -1.03
C GLU A 682 43.09 61.20 -2.36
N SER A 683 43.03 60.27 -3.32
CA SER A 683 43.83 60.25 -4.56
C SER A 683 43.91 61.60 -5.28
N PRO A 684 45.10 62.05 -5.71
CA PRO A 684 45.22 63.17 -6.62
C PRO A 684 44.65 62.80 -8.00
N ARG A 685 44.17 63.80 -8.76
CA ARG A 685 43.46 63.60 -10.05
C ARG A 685 44.12 62.57 -10.98
N LYS A 686 45.45 62.61 -11.13
CA LYS A 686 46.21 61.73 -12.03
C LYS A 686 46.23 60.26 -11.60
N SER A 687 46.01 59.98 -10.32
CA SER A 687 46.10 58.62 -9.73
C SER A 687 44.74 57.94 -9.55
N ILE A 688 43.62 58.67 -9.67
CA ILE A 688 42.26 58.15 -9.45
C ILE A 688 42.00 56.88 -10.29
N PHE A 689 42.43 56.85 -11.55
CA PHE A 689 42.26 55.69 -12.41
C PHE A 689 43.03 54.46 -11.90
N LEU A 690 44.25 54.64 -11.39
CA LEU A 690 45.08 53.56 -10.84
C LEU A 690 44.47 53.03 -9.53
N ASP A 691 44.00 53.92 -8.67
CA ASP A 691 43.41 53.55 -7.38
C ASP A 691 42.04 52.88 -7.54
N TYR A 692 41.23 53.31 -8.51
CA TYR A 692 40.05 52.57 -8.95
C TYR A 692 40.42 51.16 -9.45
N TYR A 693 41.47 51.02 -10.26
CA TYR A 693 41.88 49.70 -10.76
C TYR A 693 42.35 48.77 -9.62
N ASN A 694 43.07 49.32 -8.63
CA ASN A 694 43.45 48.58 -7.42
C ASN A 694 42.23 48.15 -6.60
N LEU A 695 41.21 48.99 -6.50
CA LEU A 695 39.93 48.66 -5.87
C LEU A 695 39.20 47.55 -6.66
N LYS A 696 39.07 47.70 -7.99
CA LYS A 696 38.42 46.72 -8.88
C LYS A 696 39.12 45.37 -8.87
N LYS A 697 40.45 45.34 -8.73
CA LYS A 697 41.22 44.10 -8.65
C LYS A 697 40.96 43.33 -7.36
N ALA A 698 40.78 44.05 -6.24
CA ALA A 698 40.47 43.45 -4.95
C ALA A 698 38.96 43.11 -4.81
N PHE A 699 38.10 43.97 -5.34
CA PHE A 699 36.65 43.87 -5.28
C PHE A 699 36.08 43.96 -6.70
N GLY A 700 36.01 42.82 -7.38
CA GLY A 700 35.66 42.74 -8.79
C GLY A 700 34.22 43.12 -9.11
N ASP A 701 33.32 43.10 -8.12
CA ASP A 701 31.91 43.47 -8.22
C ASP A 701 31.64 44.95 -7.88
N VAL A 702 32.68 45.81 -7.74
CA VAL A 702 32.47 47.23 -7.44
C VAL A 702 31.58 47.93 -8.47
N PRO A 703 30.44 48.53 -8.05
CA PRO A 703 29.53 49.22 -8.95
C PRO A 703 30.13 50.53 -9.47
N ILE A 704 30.01 50.78 -10.78
CA ILE A 704 30.50 52.04 -11.40
C ILE A 704 29.75 53.24 -10.83
N GLY A 705 28.45 53.08 -10.51
CA GLY A 705 27.64 54.11 -9.86
C GLY A 705 28.24 54.57 -8.54
N LEU A 706 28.81 53.67 -7.74
CA LEU A 706 29.49 54.02 -6.49
C LEU A 706 30.65 54.98 -6.72
N ILE A 707 31.45 54.70 -7.75
CA ILE A 707 32.64 55.49 -8.10
C ILE A 707 32.22 56.86 -8.61
N GLU A 708 31.19 56.90 -9.47
CA GLU A 708 30.62 58.16 -9.97
C GLU A 708 30.10 59.03 -8.82
N ASP A 709 29.38 58.42 -7.87
CA ASP A 709 28.89 59.08 -6.67
C ASP A 709 30.05 59.62 -5.83
N ILE A 710 31.07 58.81 -5.50
CA ILE A 710 32.25 59.24 -4.73
C ILE A 710 32.95 60.43 -5.40
N LEU A 711 33.19 60.36 -6.70
CA LEU A 711 33.89 61.44 -7.43
C LEU A 711 33.05 62.73 -7.50
N SER A 712 31.72 62.61 -7.61
CA SER A 712 30.82 63.77 -7.66
C SER A 712 30.76 64.57 -6.36
N ARG A 713 31.15 63.96 -5.24
CA ARG A 713 31.11 64.56 -3.89
C ARG A 713 32.41 65.28 -3.53
N ARG A 714 33.47 65.13 -4.32
CA ARG A 714 34.76 65.78 -4.14
C ARG A 714 34.70 67.27 -4.45
N ASP A 715 35.22 68.10 -3.55
CA ASP A 715 35.26 69.56 -3.74
C ASP A 715 36.38 70.03 -4.67
N ASP A 716 37.38 69.17 -4.92
CA ASP A 716 38.55 69.45 -5.76
C ASP A 716 38.37 69.13 -7.25
N LEU A 717 37.24 68.53 -7.64
CA LEU A 717 36.95 68.11 -9.02
C LEU A 717 35.77 68.87 -9.61
N ASP A 718 35.92 69.34 -10.85
CA ASP A 718 34.81 69.90 -11.63
C ASP A 718 34.09 68.83 -12.48
N ARG A 719 32.91 69.17 -13.01
CA ARG A 719 32.10 68.24 -13.82
C ARG A 719 32.81 67.73 -15.08
N SER A 720 33.66 68.53 -15.69
CA SER A 720 34.39 68.14 -16.90
C SER A 720 35.46 67.11 -16.59
N GLN A 721 36.16 67.30 -15.46
CA GLN A 721 37.20 66.40 -14.96
C GLN A 721 36.61 65.06 -14.53
N ILE A 722 35.46 65.07 -13.85
CA ILE A 722 34.76 63.83 -13.48
C ILE A 722 34.36 63.06 -14.73
N LYS A 723 33.81 63.73 -15.76
CA LYS A 723 33.42 63.09 -17.01
C LYS A 723 34.61 62.42 -17.72
N GLU A 724 35.75 63.09 -17.80
CA GLU A 724 36.99 62.56 -18.38
C GLU A 724 37.47 61.30 -17.63
N ILE A 725 37.51 61.35 -16.29
CA ILE A 725 37.91 60.20 -15.46
C ILE A 725 36.95 59.03 -15.66
N MET A 726 35.64 59.30 -15.67
CA MET A 726 34.61 58.27 -15.82
C MET A 726 34.60 57.64 -17.22
N GLU A 727 34.93 58.39 -18.27
CA GLU A 727 35.10 57.85 -19.63
C GLU A 727 36.27 56.85 -19.68
N ASN A 728 37.40 57.18 -19.06
CA ASN A 728 38.55 56.27 -18.96
C ASN A 728 38.20 55.00 -18.16
N ILE A 729 37.48 55.14 -17.04
CA ILE A 729 37.01 54.01 -16.23
C ILE A 729 36.03 53.14 -17.03
N LYS A 730 35.03 53.74 -17.69
CA LYS A 730 34.02 53.03 -18.50
C LYS A 730 34.64 52.30 -19.69
N ALA A 731 35.63 52.89 -20.36
CA ALA A 731 36.40 52.23 -21.42
C ALA A 731 37.12 50.99 -20.89
N LYS A 732 37.80 51.10 -19.73
CA LYS A 732 38.52 49.98 -19.14
C LYS A 732 37.61 48.85 -18.64
N VAL A 733 36.41 49.18 -18.14
CA VAL A 733 35.42 48.16 -17.75
C VAL A 733 34.94 47.37 -18.97
N LYS A 734 34.70 48.03 -20.11
CA LYS A 734 34.34 47.35 -21.36
C LYS A 734 35.43 46.37 -21.82
N ASP A 735 36.70 46.71 -21.62
CA ASP A 735 37.83 45.83 -21.96
C ASP A 735 38.01 44.64 -21.00
N THR A 736 37.50 44.73 -19.77
CA THR A 736 37.73 43.72 -18.71
C THR A 736 36.58 42.72 -18.51
N GLY A 737 35.41 42.98 -19.10
CA GLY A 737 34.25 42.09 -19.04
C GLY A 737 33.48 42.14 -17.71
N GLU A 738 32.37 41.41 -17.63
CA GLU A 738 31.60 41.26 -16.39
C GLU A 738 32.35 40.38 -15.37
N TYR A 739 32.22 40.73 -14.09
CA TYR A 739 32.85 39.97 -13.01
C TYR A 739 32.11 38.65 -12.78
N THR A 740 32.83 37.53 -12.88
CA THR A 740 32.32 36.16 -12.66
C THR A 740 32.80 35.50 -11.37
N GLY A 741 33.45 36.27 -10.48
CA GLY A 741 33.94 35.76 -9.20
C GLY A 741 32.86 35.75 -8.11
N THR A 742 33.25 35.34 -6.90
CA THR A 742 32.36 35.30 -5.73
C THR A 742 31.88 36.71 -5.36
N PRO A 743 30.56 36.93 -5.18
CA PRO A 743 30.03 38.22 -4.73
C PRO A 743 30.70 38.68 -3.43
N THR A 744 31.10 39.95 -3.37
CA THR A 744 31.66 40.58 -2.17
C THR A 744 30.56 41.34 -1.43
N ILE A 745 30.91 42.01 -0.32
CA ILE A 745 30.00 42.89 0.42
C ILE A 745 29.37 44.00 -0.47
N LEU A 746 30.03 44.37 -1.57
CA LEU A 746 29.54 45.38 -2.51
C LEU A 746 28.29 44.93 -3.27
N SER A 747 28.07 43.62 -3.45
CA SER A 747 26.85 43.07 -4.04
C SER A 747 25.57 43.34 -3.22
N LYS A 748 25.72 43.70 -1.94
CA LYS A 748 24.62 43.99 -1.02
C LYS A 748 24.29 45.49 -0.90
N LEU A 749 25.03 46.36 -1.59
CA LEU A 749 24.74 47.80 -1.61
C LEU A 749 23.49 48.08 -2.46
N ASN A 750 22.63 48.98 -1.98
CA ASN A 750 21.44 49.40 -2.73
C ASN A 750 21.82 50.36 -3.87
N PHE A 751 22.04 49.83 -5.09
CA PHE A 751 22.32 50.61 -6.30
C PHE A 751 21.10 50.86 -7.17
#